data_AF-A0A399M793-F1
#
_entry.id   AF-A0A399M793-F1
#
_cell.length_a   1.000
_cell.length_b   1.000
_cell.length_c   1.000
_cell.angle_alpha   90.00
_cell.angle_beta   90.00
_cell.angle_gamma   90.00
#
_symmetry.space_group_name_H-M   'P 1'
#
loop_
_entity.id
_entity.type
_entity.pdbx_description
1 polymer ?
#
loop_
_entity_poly.entity_id
_entity_poly.type
_entity_poly.pdbx_seq_one_letter_code
_entity_poly.pdbx_strand_id
1 'polypeptide(L)'
;MNKKTRPAYLGVVLGVALIGLGVAYEKLWCDPRELLQETAEPQAPHRLIRDGVTVEFEARPLAGGELKEGGFANIRFKLSDQTSGQPLSGMAPGAWIDPAQSAPVGDRDQSCKARVALFLKSSIGARPLLDLNSYFLLMLNNDASLTVIDPTVSVGGVTSTMARIDLPGRPMDWAATSDDKQVFVSIPERGKVAVIDTETFTRVADLDAGDQPLRVALQPDQHRLWVGNNSRDPAKGGVTVIDVPGRTTLKSFNTGTGHHEIAFSADSRFAYVSNRDSGTLSVIDIPEMRLAKTIKVGPHPLSVSYSALSQAVYVVDGEEGSVRVFDARSHQLRHTVKAEQGLGPMRFSSDGRYGIVLNTLENQALVIDASTDKLIHHIPVAAEPYQLTFTKGYAYVRGLASPKVTMINLSSLGEGRSPIVQGFEAGPAAPRQAGDLPLAQGLSVSRDDNSVFVVNPVDNTTYFYAEGMNAPMSGYNNRGHQARAALVVDRSLREVAPGVYGSTVKLPAAGKFDVAFLLNQPQIIHCFSTDVAEAPNTGKRKGAHAEFIGLDQPMSQHSAINARVRIVGDDGKPRLGLNDLSLRYFLAPSSMPRNLQLQEVGEGVYQAALTLPEAGAWYLHVQSPSLGRKFAEENYTSLRVLPAAATNASQTDVRNVR
;
A
#
# COMPACT_ATOMS: atom_id res chain seq x y z
N MET A 1 -10.58 77.03 34.36
CA MET A 1 -11.42 76.44 35.42
C MET A 1 -12.12 75.19 34.88
N ASN A 2 -11.94 74.03 35.56
CA ASN A 2 -12.81 72.84 35.61
C ASN A 2 -13.28 72.16 34.30
N LYS A 3 -13.60 70.86 34.22
CA LYS A 3 -13.23 69.60 34.89
C LYS A 3 -13.88 68.51 34.00
N LYS A 4 -13.16 67.40 33.78
CA LYS A 4 -13.58 65.98 33.66
C LYS A 4 -14.96 65.58 33.10
N THR A 5 -14.93 64.58 32.19
CA THR A 5 -15.68 63.29 32.09
C THR A 5 -15.99 63.01 30.61
N ARG A 6 -15.81 61.85 29.94
CA ARG A 6 -15.42 60.44 30.16
C ARG A 6 -15.01 59.89 28.76
N PRO A 7 -14.08 58.91 28.64
CA PRO A 7 -14.22 57.88 27.61
C PRO A 7 -14.16 56.50 28.28
N ALA A 8 -15.21 56.17 29.02
CA ALA A 8 -15.41 54.82 29.56
C ALA A 8 -16.58 54.08 28.87
N TYR A 9 -17.48 54.81 28.20
CA TYR A 9 -18.66 54.22 27.58
C TYR A 9 -18.38 53.61 26.20
N LEU A 10 -17.43 54.14 25.42
CA LEU A 10 -17.16 53.62 24.07
C LEU A 10 -16.37 52.29 24.10
N GLY A 11 -15.50 52.10 25.10
CA GLY A 11 -14.75 50.86 25.30
C GLY A 11 -15.62 49.69 25.77
N VAL A 12 -16.68 49.97 26.55
CA VAL A 12 -17.60 48.94 27.04
C VAL A 12 -18.54 48.44 25.94
N VAL A 13 -18.97 49.32 25.02
CA VAL A 13 -19.85 48.92 23.91
C VAL A 13 -19.11 48.10 22.85
N LEU A 14 -17.84 48.41 22.55
CA LEU A 14 -17.02 47.56 21.66
C LEU A 14 -16.62 46.23 22.33
N GLY A 15 -16.39 46.22 23.65
CA GLY A 15 -16.07 45.00 24.40
C GLY A 15 -17.23 43.99 24.42
N VAL A 16 -18.47 44.47 24.61
CA VAL A 16 -19.65 43.59 24.65
C VAL A 16 -20.01 43.04 23.26
N ALA A 17 -19.77 43.79 22.17
CA ALA A 17 -19.98 43.30 20.80
C ALA A 17 -18.95 42.22 20.39
N LEU A 18 -17.69 42.35 20.84
CA LEU A 18 -16.65 41.34 20.59
C LEU A 18 -16.83 40.07 21.44
N ILE A 19 -17.36 40.20 22.66
CA ILE A 19 -17.73 39.05 23.50
C ILE A 19 -18.98 38.35 22.93
N GLY A 20 -19.96 39.09 22.41
CA GLY A 20 -21.14 38.51 21.75
C GLY A 20 -20.83 37.74 20.46
N LEU A 21 -19.85 38.20 19.66
CA LEU A 21 -19.35 37.49 18.49
C LEU A 21 -18.48 36.28 18.85
N GLY A 22 -17.70 36.35 19.95
CA GLY A 22 -16.94 35.20 20.47
C GLY A 22 -17.84 34.07 20.99
N VAL A 23 -18.95 34.40 21.67
CA VAL A 23 -19.90 33.41 22.22
C VAL A 23 -20.78 32.77 21.14
N ALA A 24 -21.00 33.45 20.01
CA ALA A 24 -21.69 32.85 18.85
C ALA A 24 -20.79 31.91 18.03
N TYR A 25 -19.46 32.15 18.02
CA TYR A 25 -18.50 31.31 17.31
C TYR A 25 -18.20 30.00 18.06
N GLU A 26 -18.26 30.00 19.40
CA GLU A 26 -18.12 28.78 20.23
C GLU A 26 -19.30 27.80 20.11
N LYS A 27 -20.48 28.23 19.60
CA LYS A 27 -21.64 27.34 19.42
C LYS A 27 -21.74 26.65 18.06
N LEU A 28 -20.81 26.90 17.15
CA LEU A 28 -20.77 26.29 15.81
C LEU A 28 -19.69 25.21 15.66
N TRP A 29 -18.90 24.97 16.70
CA TRP A 29 -17.83 23.98 16.70
C TRP A 29 -18.13 23.00 17.84
N CYS A 30 -18.34 21.73 17.51
CA CYS A 30 -18.54 20.65 18.48
C CYS A 30 -17.48 20.73 19.59
N ASP A 31 -17.91 20.92 20.84
CA ASP A 31 -17.04 20.81 22.00
C ASP A 31 -16.57 19.35 22.12
N PRO A 32 -15.25 19.06 22.01
CA PRO A 32 -14.73 17.70 22.15
C PRO A 32 -14.97 17.10 23.55
N ARG A 33 -15.34 17.93 24.53
CA ARG A 33 -15.58 17.50 25.91
C ARG A 33 -17.00 16.97 26.15
N GLU A 34 -17.97 17.33 25.31
CA GLU A 34 -19.33 16.75 25.39
C GLU A 34 -19.42 15.34 24.78
N LEU A 35 -18.43 14.92 23.99
CA LEU A 35 -18.29 13.52 23.52
C LEU A 35 -17.65 12.58 24.57
N LEU A 36 -17.33 13.07 25.77
CA LEU A 36 -16.63 12.31 26.81
C LEU A 36 -17.41 12.14 28.12
N GLN A 37 -18.72 12.38 28.09
CA GLN A 37 -19.61 12.06 29.21
C GLN A 37 -20.78 11.17 28.76
N GLU A 38 -20.45 10.03 28.15
CA GLU A 38 -21.32 8.86 28.32
C GLU A 38 -20.97 8.21 29.66
N THR A 39 -21.99 8.10 30.51
CA THR A 39 -21.96 7.40 31.78
C THR A 39 -21.35 6.02 31.60
N ALA A 40 -20.25 5.77 32.32
CA ALA A 40 -19.59 4.48 32.35
C ALA A 40 -20.60 3.38 32.74
N GLU A 41 -21.03 2.59 31.76
CA GLU A 41 -21.68 1.32 32.01
C GLU A 41 -20.67 0.37 32.68
N PRO A 42 -21.05 -0.34 33.76
CA PRO A 42 -20.15 -1.24 34.43
C PRO A 42 -20.01 -2.54 33.62
N GLN A 43 -18.76 -2.86 33.23
CA GLN A 43 -18.27 -4.07 32.55
C GLN A 43 -18.37 -4.10 31.01
N ALA A 44 -17.51 -3.34 30.30
CA ALA A 44 -17.42 -3.42 28.84
C ALA A 44 -16.21 -4.26 28.36
N PRO A 45 -16.39 -5.26 27.47
CA PRO A 45 -15.32 -6.09 26.88
C PRO A 45 -14.41 -5.36 25.88
N HIS A 46 -14.31 -4.03 25.97
CA HIS A 46 -13.65 -3.13 25.02
C HIS A 46 -12.51 -2.31 25.64
N ARG A 47 -12.22 -2.47 26.93
CA ARG A 47 -11.11 -1.78 27.61
C ARG A 47 -10.31 -2.73 28.47
N LEU A 48 -8.99 -2.71 28.29
CA LEU A 48 -8.01 -3.48 29.06
C LEU A 48 -7.02 -2.52 29.73
N ILE A 49 -6.68 -2.79 30.98
CA ILE A 49 -5.60 -2.11 31.69
C ILE A 49 -4.62 -3.18 32.18
N ARG A 50 -3.37 -3.14 31.72
CA ARG A 50 -2.34 -4.12 32.08
C ARG A 50 -0.95 -3.50 31.90
N ASP A 51 -0.03 -3.81 32.81
CA ASP A 51 1.38 -3.41 32.75
C ASP A 51 1.61 -1.90 32.50
N GLY A 52 0.79 -1.04 33.12
CA GLY A 52 0.89 0.40 32.97
C GLY A 52 0.31 0.94 31.65
N VAL A 53 -0.31 0.09 30.83
CA VAL A 53 -0.92 0.46 29.54
C VAL A 53 -2.44 0.26 29.59
N THR A 54 -3.17 1.25 29.10
CA THR A 54 -4.60 1.13 28.78
C THR A 54 -4.75 0.87 27.29
N VAL A 55 -5.49 -0.19 26.93
CA VAL A 55 -5.87 -0.54 25.56
C VAL A 55 -7.38 -0.45 25.43
N GLU A 56 -7.87 0.44 24.56
CA GLU A 56 -9.30 0.56 24.24
C GLU A 56 -9.53 0.05 22.82
N PHE A 57 -10.42 -0.92 22.64
CA PHE A 57 -10.75 -1.53 21.36
C PHE A 57 -12.10 -1.04 20.85
N GLU A 58 -12.13 -0.73 19.56
CA GLU A 58 -13.32 -0.27 18.87
C GLU A 58 -13.42 -0.88 17.47
N ALA A 59 -14.63 -1.28 17.09
CA ALA A 59 -14.98 -1.66 15.72
C ALA A 59 -16.21 -0.87 15.28
N ARG A 60 -16.05 -0.02 14.24
CA ARG A 60 -17.14 0.84 13.72
C ARG A 60 -17.34 0.64 12.22
N PRO A 61 -18.59 0.55 11.72
CA PRO A 61 -18.83 0.50 10.28
C PRO A 61 -18.49 1.83 9.62
N LEU A 62 -17.99 1.78 8.38
CA LEU A 62 -17.66 3.00 7.62
C LEU A 62 -18.90 3.82 7.23
N ALA A 63 -20.03 3.15 6.97
CA ALA A 63 -21.27 3.78 6.55
C ALA A 63 -22.19 4.23 7.71
N GLY A 64 -21.72 4.11 8.96
CA GLY A 64 -22.56 4.29 10.16
C GLY A 64 -23.51 3.10 10.42
N GLY A 65 -24.10 3.06 11.62
CA GLY A 65 -24.98 1.97 12.05
C GLY A 65 -24.26 0.82 12.75
N GLU A 66 -24.80 -0.40 12.66
CA GLU A 66 -24.21 -1.62 13.19
C GLU A 66 -23.21 -2.25 12.20
N LEU A 67 -22.26 -3.05 12.70
CA LEU A 67 -21.38 -3.86 11.87
C LEU A 67 -22.19 -4.91 11.13
N LYS A 68 -21.98 -5.04 9.82
CA LYS A 68 -22.73 -5.98 8.97
C LYS A 68 -21.79 -6.82 8.14
N GLU A 69 -22.19 -8.06 7.90
CA GLU A 69 -21.56 -8.93 6.91
C GLU A 69 -21.45 -8.22 5.54
N GLY A 70 -20.30 -8.38 4.89
CA GLY A 70 -19.96 -7.73 3.63
C GLY A 70 -19.69 -6.23 3.74
N GLY A 71 -19.97 -5.61 4.89
CA GLY A 71 -19.68 -4.21 5.19
C GLY A 71 -18.22 -3.99 5.56
N PHE A 72 -17.76 -2.76 5.36
CA PHE A 72 -16.45 -2.32 5.81
C PHE A 72 -16.53 -1.80 7.25
N ALA A 73 -15.52 -2.15 8.04
CA ALA A 73 -15.35 -1.71 9.41
C ALA A 73 -13.96 -1.13 9.64
N ASN A 74 -13.90 -0.04 10.41
CA ASN A 74 -12.68 0.48 10.99
C ASN A 74 -12.46 -0.23 12.32
N ILE A 75 -11.37 -0.99 12.40
CA ILE A 75 -10.90 -1.65 13.60
C ILE A 75 -9.83 -0.75 14.21
N ARG A 76 -10.00 -0.37 15.48
CA ARG A 76 -9.12 0.57 16.17
C ARG A 76 -8.74 0.10 17.56
N PHE A 77 -7.51 0.40 17.93
CA PHE A 77 -6.93 0.22 19.26
C PHE A 77 -6.32 1.54 19.70
N LYS A 78 -6.80 2.09 20.81
CA LYS A 78 -6.20 3.26 21.44
C LYS A 78 -5.33 2.80 22.61
N LEU A 79 -4.05 3.16 22.54
CA LEU A 79 -3.01 2.86 23.52
C LEU A 79 -2.65 4.14 24.28
N SER A 80 -2.75 4.10 25.58
CA SER A 80 -2.33 5.20 26.45
C SER A 80 -1.62 4.70 27.71
N ASP A 81 -0.69 5.49 28.21
CA ASP A 81 -0.09 5.26 29.52
C ASP A 81 -1.17 5.36 30.61
N GLN A 82 -1.22 4.38 31.50
CA GLN A 82 -2.26 4.26 32.52
C GLN A 82 -2.20 5.40 33.54
N THR A 83 -1.00 5.92 33.84
CA THR A 83 -0.80 6.89 34.91
C THR A 83 -1.03 8.31 34.43
N SER A 84 -0.46 8.64 33.27
CA SER A 84 -0.47 9.98 32.69
C SER A 84 -1.61 10.21 31.69
N GLY A 85 -2.21 9.13 31.16
CA GLY A 85 -3.20 9.19 30.09
C GLY A 85 -2.63 9.61 28.74
N GLN A 86 -1.31 9.78 28.63
CA GLN A 86 -0.65 10.20 27.40
C GLN A 86 -0.73 9.08 26.34
N PRO A 87 -0.97 9.42 25.06
CA PRO A 87 -1.00 8.43 23.99
C PRO A 87 0.37 7.77 23.83
N LEU A 88 0.37 6.44 23.64
CA LEU A 88 1.58 5.68 23.36
C LEU A 88 1.77 5.57 21.84
N SER A 89 2.50 6.53 21.27
CA SER A 89 2.84 6.58 19.84
C SER A 89 4.08 5.76 19.49
N GLY A 90 4.20 5.37 18.22
CA GLY A 90 5.32 4.61 17.68
C GLY A 90 5.34 3.12 18.07
N MET A 91 4.27 2.62 18.68
CA MET A 91 4.10 1.20 19.00
C MET A 91 3.77 0.38 17.75
N ALA A 92 4.01 -0.93 17.81
CA ALA A 92 3.65 -1.87 16.74
C ALA A 92 2.74 -2.99 17.28
N PRO A 93 1.47 -2.69 17.57
CA PRO A 93 0.52 -3.73 17.97
C PRO A 93 0.20 -4.65 16.80
N GLY A 94 -0.12 -5.90 17.11
CA GLY A 94 -0.67 -6.84 16.15
C GLY A 94 -2.09 -7.26 16.51
N ALA A 95 -2.91 -7.53 15.50
CA ALA A 95 -4.25 -8.04 15.73
C ALA A 95 -4.75 -9.03 14.67
N TRP A 96 -5.67 -9.90 15.10
CA TRP A 96 -6.31 -10.91 14.27
C TRP A 96 -7.79 -11.03 14.65
N ILE A 97 -8.64 -11.27 13.67
CA ILE A 97 -10.08 -11.49 13.89
C ILE A 97 -10.43 -12.90 13.43
N ASP A 98 -11.11 -13.63 14.29
CA ASP A 98 -11.53 -15.02 14.04
C ASP A 98 -12.89 -15.27 14.70
N PRO A 99 -13.74 -16.18 14.20
CA PRO A 99 -15.01 -16.50 14.85
C PRO A 99 -14.78 -16.86 16.32
N ALA A 100 -15.64 -16.37 17.20
CA ALA A 100 -15.55 -16.65 18.61
C ALA A 100 -15.73 -18.16 18.84
N GLN A 101 -14.72 -18.80 19.42
CA GLN A 101 -14.83 -20.20 19.80
C GLN A 101 -15.52 -20.35 21.16
N SER A 102 -16.32 -21.41 21.31
CA SER A 102 -17.03 -21.78 22.53
C SER A 102 -16.08 -22.27 23.64
N ALA A 103 -15.11 -21.46 24.05
CA ALA A 103 -14.26 -21.76 25.21
C ALA A 103 -14.98 -21.33 26.50
N PRO A 104 -14.89 -22.10 27.60
CA PRO A 104 -15.35 -21.68 28.92
C PRO A 104 -14.70 -20.34 29.31
N VAL A 105 -15.47 -19.44 29.94
CA VAL A 105 -15.10 -18.04 30.21
C VAL A 105 -13.75 -17.88 30.95
N GLY A 106 -13.31 -18.88 31.71
CA GLY A 106 -12.03 -18.87 32.44
C GLY A 106 -10.77 -19.18 31.62
N ASP A 107 -10.88 -19.86 30.47
CA ASP A 107 -9.74 -20.28 29.64
C ASP A 107 -9.52 -19.40 28.40
N ARG A 108 -10.33 -18.34 28.24
CA ARG A 108 -10.36 -17.53 27.02
C ARG A 108 -9.04 -16.81 26.75
N ASP A 109 -8.37 -16.30 27.78
CA ASP A 109 -7.06 -15.61 27.64
C ASP A 109 -5.92 -16.61 27.35
N GLN A 110 -5.93 -17.82 27.94
CA GLN A 110 -4.95 -18.86 27.60
C GLN A 110 -5.15 -19.40 26.17
N SER A 111 -6.41 -19.63 25.78
CA SER A 111 -6.80 -19.97 24.41
C SER A 111 -6.42 -18.86 23.43
N CYS A 112 -6.61 -17.60 23.81
CA CYS A 112 -6.16 -16.43 23.05
C CYS A 112 -4.65 -16.43 22.83
N LYS A 113 -3.87 -16.60 23.90
CA LYS A 113 -2.40 -16.68 23.83
C LYS A 113 -1.92 -17.82 22.96
N ALA A 114 -2.55 -18.99 23.04
CA ALA A 114 -2.24 -20.13 22.18
C ALA A 114 -2.53 -19.83 20.70
N ARG A 115 -3.66 -19.17 20.39
CA ARG A 115 -4.00 -18.74 19.02
C ARG A 115 -3.04 -17.70 18.47
N VAL A 116 -2.73 -16.65 19.23
CA VAL A 116 -1.74 -15.65 18.81
C VAL A 116 -0.39 -16.32 18.50
N ALA A 117 0.05 -17.28 19.33
CA ALA A 117 1.27 -18.04 19.06
C ALA A 117 1.18 -18.92 17.80
N LEU A 118 0.00 -19.37 17.39
CA LEU A 118 -0.23 -20.07 16.12
C LEU A 118 -0.25 -19.09 14.93
N PHE A 119 -0.92 -17.95 15.07
CA PHE A 119 -1.00 -16.91 14.04
C PHE A 119 0.38 -16.33 13.72
N LEU A 120 1.20 -16.07 14.73
CA LEU A 120 2.59 -15.60 14.57
C LEU A 120 3.46 -16.58 13.76
N LYS A 121 3.13 -17.88 13.75
CA LYS A 121 3.84 -18.88 12.94
C LYS A 121 3.45 -18.86 11.46
N SER A 122 2.42 -18.10 11.08
CA SER A 122 1.90 -17.95 9.71
C SER A 122 1.71 -19.29 8.97
N SER A 123 1.39 -20.35 9.73
CA SER A 123 1.24 -21.70 9.17
C SER A 123 -0.11 -21.83 8.45
N ILE A 124 -0.13 -22.52 7.30
CA ILE A 124 -1.33 -22.70 6.47
C ILE A 124 -2.51 -23.31 7.27
N GLY A 125 -2.21 -24.12 8.30
CA GLY A 125 -3.22 -24.83 9.10
C GLY A 125 -3.84 -24.06 10.27
N ALA A 126 -3.38 -22.84 10.55
CA ALA A 126 -3.87 -22.04 11.68
C ALA A 126 -3.93 -20.56 11.30
N ARG A 127 -4.75 -20.24 10.29
CA ARG A 127 -4.97 -18.86 9.87
C ARG A 127 -6.18 -18.26 10.56
N PRO A 128 -6.10 -17.00 10.99
CA PRO A 128 -7.28 -16.26 11.37
C PRO A 128 -8.11 -15.92 10.14
N LEU A 129 -9.39 -15.68 10.34
CA LEU A 129 -10.29 -15.23 9.27
C LEU A 129 -9.86 -13.88 8.68
N LEU A 130 -9.40 -12.94 9.51
CA LEU A 130 -8.77 -11.70 9.08
C LEU A 130 -7.46 -11.48 9.85
N ASP A 131 -6.39 -11.22 9.12
CA ASP A 131 -5.09 -10.83 9.68
C ASP A 131 -4.88 -9.33 9.47
N LEU A 132 -4.77 -8.58 10.58
CA LEU A 132 -4.55 -7.13 10.55
C LEU A 132 -3.05 -6.79 10.65
N ASN A 133 -2.18 -7.74 10.30
CA ASN A 133 -0.72 -7.56 10.23
C ASN A 133 -0.19 -7.77 8.80
N SER A 134 -1.03 -8.24 7.89
CA SER A 134 -0.61 -8.58 6.54
C SER A 134 -0.37 -7.32 5.69
N TYR A 135 0.70 -7.39 4.90
CA TYR A 135 0.99 -6.47 3.82
C TYR A 135 1.29 -7.30 2.57
N PHE A 136 1.14 -6.69 1.40
CA PHE A 136 1.29 -7.36 0.12
C PHE A 136 2.32 -6.65 -0.74
N LEU A 137 3.01 -7.44 -1.56
CA LEU A 137 3.95 -6.96 -2.55
C LEU A 137 3.27 -6.93 -3.91
N LEU A 138 3.03 -5.75 -4.44
CA LEU A 138 2.57 -5.55 -5.82
C LEU A 138 3.79 -5.41 -6.72
N MET A 139 3.94 -6.34 -7.66
CA MET A 139 5.01 -6.37 -8.65
C MET A 139 4.52 -5.79 -9.96
N LEU A 140 5.24 -4.80 -10.50
CA LEU A 140 5.04 -4.30 -11.84
C LEU A 140 5.80 -5.19 -12.81
N ASN A 141 5.10 -5.86 -13.72
CA ASN A 141 5.73 -6.79 -14.64
C ASN A 141 6.15 -6.10 -15.95
N ASN A 142 6.97 -6.81 -16.72
CA ASN A 142 7.33 -6.41 -18.09
C ASN A 142 6.16 -6.54 -19.08
N ASP A 143 5.32 -7.56 -18.89
CA ASP A 143 4.07 -7.70 -19.63
C ASP A 143 2.96 -6.81 -19.05
N ALA A 144 1.80 -6.81 -19.70
CA ALA A 144 0.63 -6.04 -19.29
C ALA A 144 -0.06 -6.65 -18.06
N SER A 145 0.65 -6.78 -16.95
CA SER A 145 0.13 -7.35 -15.71
C SER A 145 0.82 -6.83 -14.46
N LEU A 146 0.14 -6.99 -13.33
CA LEU A 146 0.72 -6.91 -11.99
C LEU A 146 0.62 -8.27 -11.30
N THR A 147 1.63 -8.62 -10.49
CA THR A 147 1.59 -9.79 -9.60
C THR A 147 1.42 -9.33 -8.17
N VAL A 148 0.55 -9.99 -7.40
CA VAL A 148 0.41 -9.78 -5.95
C VAL A 148 1.07 -10.95 -5.24
N ILE A 149 2.06 -10.66 -4.39
CA ILE A 149 2.77 -11.65 -3.57
C ILE A 149 2.45 -11.37 -2.10
N ASP A 150 2.07 -12.42 -1.36
CA ASP A 150 2.02 -12.39 0.10
C ASP A 150 3.39 -12.82 0.65
N PRO A 151 4.17 -11.91 1.25
CA PRO A 151 5.52 -12.22 1.72
C PRO A 151 5.54 -13.00 3.03
N THR A 152 4.42 -13.06 3.76
CA THR A 152 4.29 -13.79 5.03
C THR A 152 4.01 -15.27 4.81
N VAL A 153 3.54 -15.63 3.61
CA VAL A 153 3.12 -16.98 3.28
C VAL A 153 4.16 -17.68 2.41
N SER A 154 4.72 -18.74 2.98
CA SER A 154 5.60 -19.67 2.27
C SER A 154 5.02 -21.08 2.28
N VAL A 155 4.98 -21.74 1.11
CA VAL A 155 4.62 -23.15 0.97
C VAL A 155 5.88 -23.92 0.58
N GLY A 156 6.45 -24.69 1.51
CA GLY A 156 7.68 -25.44 1.27
C GLY A 156 8.91 -24.58 0.96
N GLY A 157 8.98 -23.36 1.52
CA GLY A 157 10.08 -22.41 1.24
C GLY A 157 9.83 -21.52 0.01
N VAL A 158 8.66 -21.60 -0.62
CA VAL A 158 8.30 -20.87 -1.84
C VAL A 158 7.25 -19.79 -1.55
N THR A 159 7.47 -18.61 -2.10
CA THR A 159 6.61 -17.43 -1.95
C THR A 159 5.28 -17.57 -2.67
N SER A 160 4.19 -17.16 -2.03
CA SER A 160 2.83 -17.38 -2.55
C SER A 160 2.35 -16.18 -3.37
N THR A 161 2.43 -16.30 -4.70
CA THR A 161 1.62 -15.45 -5.58
C THR A 161 0.15 -15.63 -5.22
N MET A 162 -0.49 -14.54 -4.80
CA MET A 162 -1.88 -14.53 -4.36
C MET A 162 -2.83 -14.23 -5.52
N ALA A 163 -2.49 -13.24 -6.33
CA ALA A 163 -3.34 -12.76 -7.42
C ALA A 163 -2.50 -12.23 -8.58
N ARG A 164 -3.14 -12.14 -9.74
CA ARG A 164 -2.62 -11.46 -10.92
C ARG A 164 -3.67 -10.49 -11.42
N ILE A 165 -3.23 -9.31 -11.82
CA ILE A 165 -4.09 -8.23 -12.31
C ILE A 165 -3.68 -7.93 -13.74
N ASP A 166 -4.57 -8.20 -14.69
CA ASP A 166 -4.31 -7.88 -16.09
C ASP A 166 -4.51 -6.38 -16.35
N LEU A 167 -3.60 -5.80 -17.12
CA LEU A 167 -3.58 -4.39 -17.51
C LEU A 167 -3.91 -4.24 -19.01
N PRO A 168 -4.37 -3.06 -19.45
CA PRO A 168 -4.69 -2.85 -20.87
C PRO A 168 -3.44 -2.70 -21.75
N GLY A 169 -2.26 -2.56 -21.13
CA GLY A 169 -0.96 -2.39 -21.75
C GLY A 169 0.16 -2.49 -20.72
N ARG A 170 1.39 -2.31 -21.18
CA ARG A 170 2.64 -2.32 -20.43
C ARG A 170 2.65 -1.14 -19.44
N PRO A 171 2.82 -1.42 -18.15
CA PRO A 171 2.92 -0.38 -17.14
C PRO A 171 4.30 0.31 -17.14
N MET A 172 4.37 1.59 -16.77
CA MET A 172 5.64 2.34 -16.70
C MET A 172 5.94 3.00 -15.35
N ASP A 173 4.93 3.54 -14.68
CA ASP A 173 5.06 4.13 -13.35
C ASP A 173 3.78 3.86 -12.55
N TRP A 174 3.84 4.10 -11.24
CA TRP A 174 2.67 4.00 -10.37
C TRP A 174 2.68 5.00 -9.21
N ALA A 175 1.51 5.24 -8.64
CA ALA A 175 1.36 5.97 -7.38
C ALA A 175 0.25 5.32 -6.56
N ALA A 176 0.50 5.12 -5.26
CA ALA A 176 -0.48 4.58 -4.32
C ALA A 176 -1.09 5.71 -3.49
N THR A 177 -2.36 5.60 -3.14
CA THR A 177 -2.97 6.46 -2.12
C THR A 177 -2.31 6.25 -0.77
N SER A 178 -2.31 7.26 0.10
CA SER A 178 -1.70 7.14 1.44
C SER A 178 -2.37 6.10 2.35
N ASP A 179 -3.55 5.61 1.97
CA ASP A 179 -4.22 4.48 2.62
C ASP A 179 -3.99 3.14 1.95
N ASP A 180 -3.12 3.11 0.92
CA ASP A 180 -2.76 1.97 0.09
C ASP A 180 -3.93 1.27 -0.59
N LYS A 181 -5.15 1.83 -0.56
CA LYS A 181 -6.36 1.21 -1.13
C LYS A 181 -6.43 1.27 -2.63
N GLN A 182 -5.80 2.27 -3.23
CA GLN A 182 -5.77 2.46 -4.67
C GLN A 182 -4.36 2.65 -5.19
N VAL A 183 -4.06 1.99 -6.30
CA VAL A 183 -2.82 2.18 -7.06
C VAL A 183 -3.18 2.64 -8.47
N PHE A 184 -2.62 3.77 -8.87
CA PHE A 184 -2.73 4.34 -10.21
C PHE A 184 -1.51 3.92 -11.02
N VAL A 185 -1.71 3.27 -12.16
CA VAL A 185 -0.64 2.71 -12.98
C VAL A 185 -0.66 3.34 -14.37
N SER A 186 0.43 3.99 -14.78
CA SER A 186 0.50 4.60 -16.12
C SER A 186 0.68 3.54 -17.21
N ILE A 187 -0.11 3.67 -18.28
CA ILE A 187 -0.11 2.78 -19.45
C ILE A 187 0.11 3.63 -20.71
N PRO A 188 1.38 3.95 -21.07
CA PRO A 188 1.68 4.95 -22.08
C PRO A 188 1.10 4.63 -23.46
N GLU A 189 1.21 3.37 -23.93
CA GLU A 189 0.73 3.02 -25.27
C GLU A 189 -0.80 3.05 -25.41
N ARG A 190 -1.52 3.20 -24.29
CA ARG A 190 -2.98 3.33 -24.27
C ARG A 190 -3.45 4.76 -24.05
N GLY A 191 -2.56 5.67 -23.64
CA GLY A 191 -2.96 7.01 -23.22
C GLY A 191 -3.82 7.00 -21.94
N LYS A 192 -3.63 5.97 -21.09
CA LYS A 192 -4.47 5.72 -19.92
C LYS A 192 -3.65 5.59 -18.63
N VAL A 193 -4.35 5.76 -17.52
CA VAL A 193 -3.93 5.30 -16.19
C VAL A 193 -4.93 4.23 -15.71
N ALA A 194 -4.46 3.02 -15.43
CA ALA A 194 -5.29 1.99 -14.81
C ALA A 194 -5.42 2.23 -13.30
N VAL A 195 -6.61 2.05 -12.75
CA VAL A 195 -6.88 2.15 -11.30
C VAL A 195 -7.05 0.74 -10.74
N ILE A 196 -6.19 0.40 -9.78
CA ILE A 196 -6.21 -0.89 -9.10
C ILE A 196 -6.76 -0.69 -7.70
N ASP A 197 -7.76 -1.48 -7.36
CA ASP A 197 -8.24 -1.64 -6.00
C ASP A 197 -7.41 -2.73 -5.31
N THR A 198 -6.73 -2.39 -4.23
CA THR A 198 -5.79 -3.29 -3.54
C THR A 198 -6.46 -4.12 -2.44
N GLU A 199 -7.74 -3.85 -2.13
CA GLU A 199 -8.51 -4.69 -1.21
C GLU A 199 -8.95 -5.97 -1.91
N THR A 200 -9.37 -5.84 -3.17
CA THR A 200 -9.84 -6.92 -4.06
C THR A 200 -8.78 -7.41 -5.03
N PHE A 201 -7.67 -6.66 -5.19
CA PHE A 201 -6.65 -6.89 -6.21
C PHE A 201 -7.23 -6.96 -7.63
N THR A 202 -8.08 -5.99 -7.97
CA THR A 202 -8.70 -5.91 -9.29
C THR A 202 -8.53 -4.53 -9.92
N ARG A 203 -8.51 -4.49 -11.25
CA ARG A 203 -8.57 -3.24 -12.00
C ARG A 203 -10.02 -2.73 -12.04
N VAL A 204 -10.27 -1.56 -11.46
CA VAL A 204 -11.61 -0.99 -11.28
C VAL A 204 -11.94 0.18 -12.21
N ALA A 205 -10.95 0.76 -12.88
CA ALA A 205 -11.15 1.78 -13.92
C ALA A 205 -9.92 1.94 -14.83
N ASP A 206 -10.12 2.59 -15.97
CA ASP A 206 -9.07 3.13 -16.84
C ASP A 206 -9.37 4.62 -17.08
N LEU A 207 -8.46 5.51 -16.67
CA LEU A 207 -8.62 6.97 -16.71
C LEU A 207 -7.93 7.55 -17.95
N ASP A 208 -8.57 8.50 -18.63
CA ASP A 208 -7.96 9.27 -19.70
C ASP A 208 -6.84 10.18 -19.16
N ALA A 209 -5.62 9.97 -19.64
CA ALA A 209 -4.43 10.60 -19.06
C ALA A 209 -3.64 11.49 -20.03
N GLY A 210 -3.94 11.43 -21.32
CA GLY A 210 -3.24 12.18 -22.36
C GLY A 210 -2.38 11.27 -23.25
N ASP A 211 -1.50 11.86 -24.04
CA ASP A 211 -0.63 11.12 -24.95
C ASP A 211 0.71 10.75 -24.29
N GLN A 212 1.09 9.48 -24.36
CA GLN A 212 2.27 8.92 -23.69
C GLN A 212 2.36 9.27 -22.18
N PRO A 213 1.34 8.96 -21.37
CA PRO A 213 1.37 9.17 -19.92
C PRO A 213 2.44 8.27 -19.30
N LEU A 214 3.46 8.88 -18.68
CA LEU A 214 4.59 8.16 -18.09
C LEU A 214 4.62 8.35 -16.57
N ARG A 215 4.90 9.57 -16.10
CA ARG A 215 5.03 9.88 -14.68
C ARG A 215 3.65 10.04 -14.07
N VAL A 216 3.37 9.38 -12.95
CA VAL A 216 2.14 9.60 -12.17
C VAL A 216 2.49 10.04 -10.75
N ALA A 217 1.79 11.05 -10.25
CA ALA A 217 2.02 11.58 -8.91
C ALA A 217 0.69 12.02 -8.29
N LEU A 218 0.43 11.58 -7.07
CA LEU A 218 -0.70 12.07 -6.28
C LEU A 218 -0.35 13.39 -5.61
N GLN A 219 -1.27 14.34 -5.70
CA GLN A 219 -1.23 15.57 -4.91
C GLN A 219 -1.25 15.21 -3.40
N PRO A 220 -0.56 15.96 -2.52
CA PRO A 220 -0.47 15.61 -1.10
C PRO A 220 -1.83 15.42 -0.40
N ASP A 221 -2.86 16.18 -0.80
CA ASP A 221 -4.23 16.04 -0.31
C ASP A 221 -5.01 14.82 -0.84
N GLN A 222 -4.40 13.98 -1.68
CA GLN A 222 -4.96 12.76 -2.28
C GLN A 222 -6.14 12.95 -3.24
N HIS A 223 -6.58 14.19 -3.50
CA HIS A 223 -7.78 14.43 -4.31
C HIS A 223 -7.51 14.44 -5.82
N ARG A 224 -6.27 14.70 -6.23
CA ARG A 224 -5.90 14.85 -7.64
C ARG A 224 -4.69 14.00 -8.00
N LEU A 225 -4.81 13.28 -9.10
CA LEU A 225 -3.70 12.59 -9.75
C LEU A 225 -3.16 13.46 -10.88
N TRP A 226 -1.85 13.68 -10.89
CA TRP A 226 -1.15 14.41 -11.93
C TRP A 226 -0.34 13.43 -12.77
N VAL A 227 -0.46 13.56 -14.10
CA VAL A 227 0.16 12.66 -15.06
C VAL A 227 1.03 13.44 -16.03
N GLY A 228 2.32 13.13 -16.07
CA GLY A 228 3.29 13.69 -17.03
C GLY A 228 3.22 12.95 -18.37
N ASN A 229 2.99 13.71 -19.44
CA ASN A 229 2.77 13.22 -20.80
C ASN A 229 3.95 13.56 -21.70
N ASN A 230 4.67 12.55 -22.17
CA ASN A 230 5.86 12.72 -23.01
C ASN A 230 5.50 12.65 -24.51
N SER A 231 4.46 13.36 -24.92
CA SER A 231 4.07 13.38 -26.32
C SER A 231 5.21 13.93 -27.20
N ARG A 232 5.37 13.34 -28.39
CA ARG A 232 6.23 13.89 -29.43
C ARG A 232 5.64 15.15 -30.07
N ASP A 233 4.34 15.38 -29.91
CA ASP A 233 3.66 16.59 -30.31
C ASP A 233 3.70 17.59 -29.14
N PRO A 234 4.42 18.72 -29.26
CA PRO A 234 4.51 19.73 -28.20
C PRO A 234 3.15 20.27 -27.74
N ALA A 235 2.11 20.22 -28.57
CA ALA A 235 0.77 20.65 -28.19
C ALA A 235 0.05 19.66 -27.26
N LYS A 236 0.54 18.42 -27.16
CA LYS A 236 -0.02 17.32 -26.37
C LYS A 236 0.89 16.86 -25.23
N GLY A 237 2.06 17.48 -25.09
CA GLY A 237 2.95 17.29 -23.94
C GLY A 237 2.48 18.03 -22.68
N GLY A 238 3.21 17.85 -21.59
CA GLY A 238 2.94 18.51 -20.31
C GLY A 238 2.24 17.62 -19.30
N VAL A 239 1.27 18.16 -18.56
CA VAL A 239 0.61 17.43 -17.46
C VAL A 239 -0.91 17.40 -17.55
N THR A 240 -1.50 16.24 -17.28
CA THR A 240 -2.95 16.06 -17.14
C THR A 240 -3.30 15.86 -15.68
N VAL A 241 -4.31 16.58 -15.20
CA VAL A 241 -4.84 16.50 -13.84
C VAL A 241 -6.16 15.76 -13.87
N ILE A 242 -6.28 14.74 -13.03
CA ILE A 242 -7.43 13.85 -12.94
C ILE A 242 -7.97 13.90 -11.51
N ASP A 243 -9.28 14.08 -11.37
CA ASP A 243 -9.98 13.97 -10.10
C ASP A 243 -10.03 12.51 -9.66
N VAL A 244 -9.48 12.20 -8.48
CA VAL A 244 -9.41 10.83 -7.98
C VAL A 244 -10.79 10.28 -7.62
N PRO A 245 -11.63 10.98 -6.82
CA PRO A 245 -12.95 10.46 -6.43
C PRO A 245 -13.91 10.32 -7.62
N GLY A 246 -13.99 11.35 -8.46
CA GLY A 246 -14.88 11.42 -9.62
C GLY A 246 -14.35 10.70 -10.85
N ARG A 247 -13.06 10.32 -10.89
CA ARG A 247 -12.42 9.60 -12.00
C ARG A 247 -12.53 10.33 -13.34
N THR A 248 -12.46 11.66 -13.31
CA THR A 248 -12.60 12.51 -14.50
C THR A 248 -11.39 13.40 -14.69
N THR A 249 -11.00 13.61 -15.94
CA THR A 249 -9.96 14.57 -16.28
C THR A 249 -10.45 15.98 -15.99
N LEU A 250 -9.74 16.71 -15.14
CA LEU A 250 -10.06 18.09 -14.77
C LEU A 250 -9.47 19.08 -15.77
N LYS A 251 -8.20 18.91 -16.12
CA LYS A 251 -7.47 19.84 -16.99
C LYS A 251 -6.19 19.24 -17.52
N SER A 252 -5.78 19.63 -18.73
CA SER A 252 -4.43 19.41 -19.24
C SER A 252 -3.71 20.75 -19.38
N PHE A 253 -2.47 20.79 -18.94
CA PHE A 253 -1.57 21.94 -19.05
C PHE A 253 -0.49 21.63 -20.07
N ASN A 254 -0.43 22.44 -21.12
CA ASN A 254 0.74 22.48 -21.99
C ASN A 254 1.85 23.25 -21.28
N THR A 255 2.81 22.54 -20.67
CA THR A 255 3.91 23.13 -19.91
C THR A 255 5.10 23.41 -20.82
N GLY A 256 5.80 22.37 -21.24
CA GLY A 256 6.95 22.39 -22.15
C GLY A 256 7.17 21.00 -22.74
N THR A 257 8.23 20.83 -23.52
CA THR A 257 8.56 19.55 -24.17
C THR A 257 9.43 18.64 -23.30
N GLY A 258 9.36 17.34 -23.61
CA GLY A 258 10.24 16.32 -23.05
C GLY A 258 9.60 15.52 -21.93
N HIS A 259 10.44 15.03 -21.02
CA HIS A 259 9.96 14.32 -19.83
C HIS A 259 9.59 15.28 -18.70
N HIS A 260 8.56 14.89 -17.95
CA HIS A 260 7.96 15.68 -16.87
C HIS A 260 8.07 14.99 -15.52
N GLU A 261 8.92 15.52 -14.66
CA GLU A 261 8.89 15.22 -13.22
C GLU A 261 7.98 16.21 -12.51
N ILE A 262 7.33 15.75 -11.44
CA ILE A 262 6.27 16.51 -10.75
C ILE A 262 6.57 16.52 -9.25
N ALA A 263 6.59 17.72 -8.66
CA ALA A 263 6.66 17.92 -7.21
C ALA A 263 5.55 18.88 -6.75
N PHE A 264 5.16 18.81 -5.48
CA PHE A 264 4.10 19.63 -4.91
C PHE A 264 4.61 20.38 -3.68
N SER A 265 4.07 21.57 -3.43
CA SER A 265 4.17 22.17 -2.10
C SER A 265 3.35 21.34 -1.10
N ALA A 266 3.81 21.27 0.15
CA ALA A 266 3.17 20.44 1.19
C ALA A 266 1.71 20.83 1.46
N ASP A 267 1.35 22.09 1.22
CA ASP A 267 -0.01 22.62 1.36
C ASP A 267 -0.89 22.44 0.11
N SER A 268 -0.42 21.69 -0.90
CA SER A 268 -1.12 21.46 -2.17
C SER A 268 -1.52 22.74 -2.90
N ARG A 269 -0.82 23.87 -2.70
CA ARG A 269 -1.09 25.11 -3.45
C ARG A 269 -0.41 25.17 -4.80
N PHE A 270 0.79 24.63 -4.91
CA PHE A 270 1.58 24.68 -6.14
C PHE A 270 2.04 23.29 -6.58
N ALA A 271 1.94 23.04 -7.88
CA ALA A 271 2.64 21.96 -8.56
C ALA A 271 3.82 22.54 -9.36
N TYR A 272 4.94 21.83 -9.32
CA TYR A 272 6.18 22.17 -10.00
C TYR A 272 6.51 21.06 -10.99
N VAL A 273 6.58 21.40 -12.26
CA VAL A 273 6.75 20.44 -13.35
C VAL A 273 8.03 20.76 -14.11
N SER A 274 9.00 19.86 -14.10
CA SER A 274 10.18 20.01 -14.96
C SER A 274 9.81 19.69 -16.41
N ASN A 275 10.44 20.38 -17.35
CA ASN A 275 10.29 20.15 -18.78
C ASN A 275 11.68 19.89 -19.35
N ARG A 276 12.08 18.61 -19.38
CA ARG A 276 13.46 18.19 -19.64
C ARG A 276 14.04 18.78 -20.93
N ASP A 277 13.32 18.70 -22.04
CA ASP A 277 13.87 19.09 -23.36
C ASP A 277 13.73 20.59 -23.60
N SER A 278 12.79 21.25 -22.94
CA SER A 278 12.62 22.70 -22.99
C SER A 278 13.55 23.47 -22.05
N GLY A 279 14.17 22.79 -21.08
CA GLY A 279 15.04 23.45 -20.10
C GLY A 279 14.31 24.38 -19.11
N THR A 280 13.03 24.09 -18.83
CA THR A 280 12.16 24.95 -18.01
C THR A 280 11.52 24.21 -16.84
N LEU A 281 11.09 24.99 -15.84
CA LEU A 281 10.20 24.59 -14.76
C LEU A 281 8.88 25.34 -14.89
N SER A 282 7.77 24.62 -14.92
CA SER A 282 6.42 25.19 -14.87
C SER A 282 5.90 25.16 -13.45
N VAL A 283 5.39 26.31 -12.98
CA VAL A 283 4.73 26.47 -11.68
C VAL A 283 3.25 26.60 -11.94
N ILE A 284 2.45 25.69 -11.41
CA ILE A 284 1.00 25.65 -11.60
C ILE A 284 0.33 25.94 -10.26
N ASP A 285 -0.55 26.94 -10.27
CA ASP A 285 -1.44 27.25 -9.16
C ASP A 285 -2.58 26.24 -9.14
N ILE A 286 -2.67 25.45 -8.08
CA ILE A 286 -3.61 24.33 -7.95
C ILE A 286 -5.04 24.82 -7.62
N PRO A 287 -5.24 25.77 -6.69
CA PRO A 287 -6.57 26.35 -6.44
C PRO A 287 -7.19 27.00 -7.68
N GLU A 288 -6.42 27.81 -8.40
CA GLU A 288 -6.90 28.52 -9.61
C GLU A 288 -6.80 27.67 -10.87
N MET A 289 -6.19 26.49 -10.78
CA MET A 289 -5.95 25.57 -11.89
C MET A 289 -5.33 26.29 -13.11
N ARG A 290 -4.30 27.12 -12.89
CA ARG A 290 -3.63 27.87 -13.97
C ARG A 290 -2.11 27.74 -13.93
N LEU A 291 -1.48 27.77 -15.11
CA LEU A 291 -0.03 27.91 -15.22
C LEU A 291 0.37 29.31 -14.73
N ALA A 292 0.98 29.38 -13.56
CA ALA A 292 1.33 30.64 -12.90
C ALA A 292 2.64 31.23 -13.43
N LYS A 293 3.64 30.39 -13.71
CA LYS A 293 4.96 30.82 -14.17
C LYS A 293 5.67 29.72 -14.96
N THR A 294 6.48 30.12 -15.93
CA THR A 294 7.48 29.25 -16.56
C THR A 294 8.85 29.86 -16.36
N ILE A 295 9.78 29.09 -15.78
CA ILE A 295 11.10 29.55 -15.35
C ILE A 295 12.16 28.78 -16.13
N LYS A 296 13.17 29.47 -16.67
CA LYS A 296 14.32 28.79 -17.29
C LYS A 296 15.26 28.28 -16.20
N VAL A 297 15.55 26.98 -16.20
CA VAL A 297 16.25 26.30 -15.09
C VAL A 297 17.53 25.58 -15.49
N GLY A 298 17.82 25.46 -16.78
CA GLY A 298 19.02 24.78 -17.28
C GLY A 298 18.70 24.01 -18.56
N PRO A 299 19.69 23.45 -19.26
CA PRO A 299 19.48 22.72 -20.51
C PRO A 299 18.76 21.38 -20.34
N HIS A 300 18.86 20.72 -19.19
CA HIS A 300 18.35 19.36 -18.98
C HIS A 300 17.86 19.11 -17.53
N PRO A 301 16.75 19.74 -17.09
CA PRO A 301 16.18 19.53 -15.76
C PRO A 301 15.60 18.12 -15.62
N LEU A 302 16.37 17.21 -15.01
CA LEU A 302 16.05 15.79 -14.88
C LEU A 302 15.13 15.47 -13.71
N SER A 303 15.24 16.22 -12.61
CA SER A 303 14.51 15.96 -11.36
C SER A 303 14.01 17.26 -10.76
N VAL A 304 12.83 17.22 -10.15
CA VAL A 304 12.30 18.29 -9.31
C VAL A 304 11.87 17.70 -7.96
N SER A 305 12.19 18.38 -6.87
CA SER A 305 11.85 17.93 -5.52
C SER A 305 11.55 19.11 -4.61
N TYR A 306 10.59 18.93 -3.71
CA TYR A 306 10.21 19.94 -2.73
C TYR A 306 10.67 19.53 -1.34
N SER A 307 11.24 20.48 -0.57
CA SER A 307 11.50 20.30 0.85
C SER A 307 10.49 21.09 1.67
N ALA A 308 9.72 20.39 2.51
CA ALA A 308 8.81 21.03 3.46
C ALA A 308 9.55 21.80 4.55
N LEU A 309 10.76 21.37 4.92
CA LEU A 309 11.58 22.07 5.91
C LEU A 309 12.04 23.43 5.38
N SER A 310 12.60 23.46 4.16
CA SER A 310 13.15 24.70 3.59
C SER A 310 12.14 25.53 2.81
N GLN A 311 10.91 25.01 2.63
CA GLN A 311 9.84 25.63 1.84
C GLN A 311 10.32 26.04 0.44
N ALA A 312 11.03 25.14 -0.22
CA ALA A 312 11.67 25.40 -1.50
C ALA A 312 11.67 24.18 -2.42
N VAL A 313 11.85 24.49 -3.70
CA VAL A 313 11.90 23.54 -4.80
C VAL A 313 13.31 23.48 -5.34
N TYR A 314 13.83 22.28 -5.47
CA TYR A 314 15.17 21.96 -5.96
C TYR A 314 15.00 21.35 -7.35
N VAL A 315 15.57 22.00 -8.35
CA VAL A 315 15.57 21.54 -9.74
C VAL A 315 16.97 21.09 -10.10
N VAL A 316 17.11 19.82 -10.43
CA VAL A 316 18.38 19.19 -10.77
C VAL A 316 18.56 19.21 -12.28
N ASP A 317 19.63 19.83 -12.74
CA ASP A 317 20.06 19.80 -14.13
C ASP A 317 21.24 18.84 -14.31
N GLY A 318 21.02 17.79 -15.11
CA GLY A 318 22.02 16.73 -15.31
C GLY A 318 23.13 17.09 -16.29
N GLU A 319 22.86 17.97 -17.25
CA GLU A 319 23.82 18.36 -18.28
C GLU A 319 24.70 19.51 -17.81
N GLU A 320 24.14 20.49 -17.10
CA GLU A 320 24.89 21.59 -16.48
C GLU A 320 25.59 21.15 -15.18
N GLY A 321 25.09 20.12 -14.51
CA GLY A 321 25.62 19.69 -13.21
C GLY A 321 25.28 20.67 -12.10
N SER A 322 24.01 21.09 -12.00
CA SER A 322 23.59 22.06 -10.98
C SER A 322 22.26 21.71 -10.33
N VAL A 323 22.09 22.15 -9.08
CA VAL A 323 20.79 22.14 -8.40
C VAL A 323 20.38 23.57 -8.12
N ARG A 324 19.34 24.03 -8.82
CA ARG A 324 18.78 25.39 -8.63
C ARG A 324 17.66 25.33 -7.61
N VAL A 325 17.77 26.14 -6.58
CA VAL A 325 16.85 26.18 -5.44
C VAL A 325 15.98 27.41 -5.55
N PHE A 326 14.66 27.22 -5.60
CA PHE A 326 13.67 28.28 -5.71
C PHE A 326 12.81 28.34 -4.46
N ASP A 327 12.60 29.54 -3.92
CA ASP A 327 11.65 29.76 -2.83
C ASP A 327 10.23 29.43 -3.32
N ALA A 328 9.50 28.60 -2.57
CA ALA A 328 8.20 28.08 -3.03
C ALA A 328 7.06 29.11 -2.98
N ARG A 329 7.23 30.24 -2.28
CA ARG A 329 6.20 31.29 -2.19
C ARG A 329 6.38 32.36 -3.25
N SER A 330 7.62 32.82 -3.43
CA SER A 330 7.97 33.91 -4.36
C SER A 330 8.38 33.41 -5.74
N HIS A 331 8.73 32.12 -5.86
CA HIS A 331 9.26 31.48 -7.07
C HIS A 331 10.51 32.19 -7.62
N GLN A 332 11.29 32.77 -6.71
CA GLN A 332 12.57 33.40 -7.00
C GLN A 332 13.71 32.43 -6.72
N LEU A 333 14.77 32.53 -7.51
CA LEU A 333 15.99 31.77 -7.30
C LEU A 333 16.60 32.19 -5.96
N ARG A 334 16.76 31.23 -5.06
CA ARG A 334 17.35 31.39 -3.73
C ARG A 334 18.82 31.02 -3.74
N HIS A 335 19.16 29.90 -4.37
CA HIS A 335 20.52 29.37 -4.40
C HIS A 335 20.78 28.54 -5.65
N THR A 336 22.05 28.38 -6.00
CA THR A 336 22.48 27.43 -7.04
C THR A 336 23.66 26.64 -6.50
N VAL A 337 23.42 25.34 -6.26
CA VAL A 337 24.44 24.39 -5.91
C VAL A 337 25.11 23.93 -7.20
N LYS A 338 26.42 24.09 -7.29
CA LYS A 338 27.21 23.60 -8.42
C LYS A 338 27.81 22.24 -8.07
N ALA A 339 27.82 21.34 -9.04
CA ALA A 339 28.42 20.03 -8.98
C ALA A 339 28.96 19.65 -10.38
N GLU A 340 29.30 18.38 -10.55
CA GLU A 340 29.71 17.80 -11.82
C GLU A 340 28.49 17.41 -12.68
N GLN A 341 28.72 17.24 -13.98
CA GLN A 341 27.71 16.71 -14.90
C GLN A 341 27.30 15.29 -14.50
N GLY A 342 26.12 14.85 -14.97
CA GLY A 342 25.59 13.52 -14.70
C GLY A 342 24.68 13.42 -13.48
N LEU A 343 24.25 14.56 -12.91
CA LEU A 343 23.22 14.56 -11.88
C LEU A 343 21.95 13.90 -12.42
N GLY A 344 21.26 13.15 -11.57
CA GLY A 344 20.07 12.38 -11.90
C GLY A 344 18.97 12.63 -10.86
N PRO A 345 18.26 11.57 -10.43
CA PRO A 345 17.17 11.72 -9.47
C PRO A 345 17.63 12.31 -8.13
N MET A 346 16.81 13.19 -7.57
CA MET A 346 16.94 13.72 -6.22
C MET A 346 15.70 13.39 -5.40
N ARG A 347 15.89 13.15 -4.11
CA ARG A 347 14.81 13.02 -3.12
C ARG A 347 15.23 13.55 -1.76
N PHE A 348 14.25 13.90 -0.94
CA PHE A 348 14.46 14.32 0.44
C PHE A 348 14.19 13.18 1.42
N SER A 349 14.92 13.18 2.54
CA SER A 349 14.55 12.45 3.75
C SER A 349 13.15 12.84 4.22
N SER A 350 12.50 11.98 5.02
CA SER A 350 11.12 12.18 5.48
C SER A 350 10.91 13.47 6.29
N ASP A 351 11.94 13.93 7.01
CA ASP A 351 11.96 15.21 7.72
C ASP A 351 12.21 16.43 6.81
N GLY A 352 12.47 16.20 5.52
CA GLY A 352 12.78 17.23 4.52
C GLY A 352 14.17 17.84 4.66
N ARG A 353 15.01 17.38 5.59
CA ARG A 353 16.30 18.02 5.89
C ARG A 353 17.38 17.69 4.88
N TYR A 354 17.58 16.42 4.56
CA TYR A 354 18.66 16.00 3.66
C TYR A 354 18.11 15.71 2.29
N GLY A 355 18.48 16.54 1.31
CA GLY A 355 18.25 16.28 -0.09
C GLY A 355 19.43 15.51 -0.66
N ILE A 356 19.20 14.30 -1.16
CA ILE A 356 20.26 13.50 -1.80
C ILE A 356 19.98 13.47 -3.30
N VAL A 357 20.94 13.93 -4.08
CA VAL A 357 20.94 13.84 -5.55
C VAL A 357 21.98 12.82 -5.99
N LEU A 358 21.60 11.94 -6.89
CA LEU A 358 22.50 10.93 -7.45
C LEU A 358 23.28 11.54 -8.61
N ASN A 359 24.60 11.37 -8.64
CA ASN A 359 25.41 11.60 -9.83
C ASN A 359 25.73 10.24 -10.47
N THR A 360 25.04 9.96 -11.58
CA THR A 360 25.13 8.68 -12.28
C THR A 360 26.49 8.52 -12.95
N LEU A 361 27.07 9.60 -13.50
CA LEU A 361 28.35 9.54 -14.21
C LEU A 361 29.55 9.40 -13.25
N GLU A 362 29.49 10.09 -12.12
CA GLU A 362 30.59 10.09 -11.14
C GLU A 362 30.48 8.96 -10.09
N ASN A 363 29.42 8.15 -10.12
CA ASN A 363 29.12 7.12 -9.11
C ASN A 363 29.05 7.69 -7.68
N GLN A 364 28.41 8.85 -7.53
CA GLN A 364 28.30 9.56 -6.25
C GLN A 364 26.85 9.83 -5.85
N ALA A 365 26.63 9.96 -4.54
CA ALA A 365 25.46 10.60 -3.97
C ALA A 365 25.91 11.92 -3.32
N LEU A 366 25.31 13.02 -3.75
CA LEU A 366 25.60 14.35 -3.24
C LEU A 366 24.53 14.73 -2.21
N VAL A 367 24.95 15.15 -1.02
CA VAL A 367 24.04 15.49 0.08
C VAL A 367 23.96 17.00 0.25
N ILE A 368 22.75 17.53 0.12
CA ILE A 368 22.42 18.94 0.32
C ILE A 368 21.64 19.08 1.63
N ASP A 369 22.11 19.92 2.56
CA ASP A 369 21.35 20.26 3.78
C ASP A 369 20.35 21.37 3.45
N ALA A 370 19.06 21.04 3.46
CA ALA A 370 17.97 21.96 3.13
C ALA A 370 17.86 23.14 4.09
N SER A 371 18.40 23.04 5.32
CA SER A 371 18.42 24.17 6.25
C SER A 371 19.35 25.31 5.80
N THR A 372 20.33 25.01 4.94
CA THR A 372 21.33 25.98 4.46
C THR A 372 21.48 26.02 2.93
N ASP A 373 20.84 25.11 2.20
CA ASP A 373 21.01 24.83 0.76
C ASP A 373 22.43 24.46 0.33
N LYS A 374 23.29 24.09 1.28
CA LYS A 374 24.68 23.76 0.96
C LYS A 374 24.83 22.29 0.63
N LEU A 375 25.65 22.03 -0.39
CA LEU A 375 26.25 20.72 -0.60
C LEU A 375 27.26 20.47 0.51
N ILE A 376 27.02 19.43 1.31
CA ILE A 376 27.83 19.12 2.50
C ILE A 376 28.60 17.81 2.38
N HIS A 377 28.19 16.88 1.48
CA HIS A 377 28.92 15.63 1.25
C HIS A 377 28.90 15.20 -0.21
N HIS A 378 30.03 14.62 -0.64
CA HIS A 378 30.14 13.76 -1.82
C HIS A 378 30.39 12.33 -1.32
N ILE A 379 29.46 11.43 -1.57
CA ILE A 379 29.50 10.07 -1.04
C ILE A 379 29.67 9.09 -2.20
N PRO A 380 30.77 8.31 -2.27
CA PRO A 380 30.88 7.24 -3.25
C PRO A 380 29.80 6.19 -3.04
N VAL A 381 29.12 5.79 -4.12
CA VAL A 381 28.04 4.79 -4.07
C VAL A 381 28.23 3.70 -5.14
N ALA A 382 27.31 2.75 -5.20
CA ALA A 382 27.31 1.71 -6.22
C ALA A 382 27.23 2.31 -7.63
N ALA A 383 27.86 1.63 -8.59
CA ALA A 383 28.07 2.15 -9.94
C ALA A 383 26.76 2.49 -10.68
N GLU A 384 26.77 3.66 -11.33
CA GLU A 384 25.67 4.30 -12.03
C GLU A 384 24.39 4.36 -11.19
N PRO A 385 24.39 5.12 -10.07
CA PRO A 385 23.23 5.25 -9.21
C PRO A 385 22.04 5.86 -9.95
N TYR A 386 20.85 5.27 -9.80
CA TYR A 386 19.65 5.68 -10.55
C TYR A 386 18.34 5.67 -9.75
N GLN A 387 18.29 5.00 -8.60
CA GLN A 387 17.12 5.02 -7.72
C GLN A 387 17.55 5.27 -6.28
N LEU A 388 16.70 6.03 -5.58
CA LEU A 388 16.87 6.43 -4.19
C LEU A 388 15.56 6.24 -3.44
N THR A 389 15.61 5.66 -2.25
CA THR A 389 14.51 5.63 -1.29
C THR A 389 15.02 5.84 0.13
N PHE A 390 14.13 6.16 1.07
CA PHE A 390 14.49 6.47 2.45
C PHE A 390 13.66 5.63 3.41
N THR A 391 14.33 5.04 4.41
CA THR A 391 13.72 4.71 5.70
C THR A 391 13.95 5.88 6.66
N LYS A 392 13.49 5.77 7.91
CA LYS A 392 13.89 6.71 8.99
C LYS A 392 15.39 6.75 9.23
N GLY A 393 16.09 5.64 9.08
CA GLY A 393 17.49 5.51 9.45
C GLY A 393 18.47 5.76 8.30
N TYR A 394 18.08 5.37 7.08
CA TYR A 394 18.99 5.29 5.94
C TYR A 394 18.40 5.83 4.64
N ALA A 395 19.28 6.36 3.80
CA ALA A 395 19.03 6.46 2.37
C ALA A 395 19.57 5.22 1.65
N TYR A 396 18.75 4.60 0.81
CA TYR A 396 19.11 3.45 -0.01
C TYR A 396 19.29 3.88 -1.46
N VAL A 397 20.46 3.59 -2.02
CA VAL A 397 20.84 3.93 -3.40
C VAL A 397 21.04 2.65 -4.21
N ARG A 398 20.29 2.50 -5.30
CA ARG A 398 20.45 1.40 -6.27
C ARG A 398 21.36 1.85 -7.41
N GLY A 399 22.39 1.07 -7.71
CA GLY A 399 23.20 1.18 -8.92
C GLY A 399 22.61 0.40 -10.10
N LEU A 400 22.75 0.93 -11.32
CA LEU A 400 22.38 0.21 -12.56
C LEU A 400 23.44 -0.82 -12.94
N ALA A 401 24.72 -0.49 -12.74
CA ALA A 401 25.87 -1.30 -13.16
C ALA A 401 26.36 -2.26 -12.07
N SER A 402 25.65 -2.37 -10.95
CA SER A 402 26.05 -3.18 -9.80
C SER A 402 24.85 -3.85 -9.14
N PRO A 403 24.97 -5.10 -8.66
CA PRO A 403 23.96 -5.73 -7.81
C PRO A 403 23.90 -5.12 -6.40
N LYS A 404 24.87 -4.27 -6.03
CA LYS A 404 24.98 -3.66 -4.71
C LYS A 404 23.93 -2.56 -4.51
N VAL A 405 23.33 -2.54 -3.32
CA VAL A 405 22.57 -1.42 -2.79
C VAL A 405 23.45 -0.72 -1.76
N THR A 406 23.66 0.59 -1.93
CA THR A 406 24.38 1.41 -0.95
C THR A 406 23.39 1.96 0.08
N MET A 407 23.76 1.91 1.35
CA MET A 407 23.01 2.46 2.47
C MET A 407 23.80 3.59 3.11
N ILE A 408 23.19 4.76 3.26
CA ILE A 408 23.81 5.95 3.84
C ILE A 408 23.07 6.29 5.13
N ASN A 409 23.75 6.24 6.27
CA ASN A 409 23.12 6.51 7.56
C ASN A 409 22.79 8.00 7.71
N LEU A 410 21.52 8.34 7.87
CA LEU A 410 21.05 9.73 7.88
C LEU A 410 21.57 10.53 9.10
N SER A 411 21.73 9.87 10.25
CA SER A 411 22.23 10.53 11.48
C SER A 411 23.71 10.94 11.38
N SER A 412 24.45 10.33 10.45
CA SER A 412 25.86 10.64 10.20
C SER A 412 26.08 11.80 9.23
N LEU A 413 25.03 12.28 8.54
CA LEU A 413 25.13 13.26 7.47
C LEU A 413 25.35 14.72 7.92
N GLY A 414 25.44 15.01 9.22
CA GLY A 414 25.67 16.38 9.69
C GLY A 414 26.94 17.01 9.08
N GLU A 415 26.93 18.33 8.87
CA GLU A 415 28.09 19.06 8.37
C GLU A 415 29.33 18.84 9.26
N GLY A 416 30.49 18.61 8.64
CA GLY A 416 31.75 18.30 9.33
C GLY A 416 31.85 16.90 9.93
N ARG A 417 30.84 16.04 9.75
CA ARG A 417 30.90 14.61 10.14
C ARG A 417 31.32 13.75 8.95
N SER A 418 31.81 12.55 9.24
CA SER A 418 32.05 11.54 8.20
C SER A 418 30.80 10.68 7.99
N PRO A 419 30.23 10.64 6.77
CA PRO A 419 29.10 9.77 6.47
C PRO A 419 29.42 8.30 6.71
N ILE A 420 28.52 7.59 7.36
CA ILE A 420 28.59 6.14 7.54
C ILE A 420 27.85 5.49 6.36
N VAL A 421 28.61 4.74 5.56
CA VAL A 421 28.13 4.08 4.35
C VAL A 421 28.30 2.57 4.49
N GLN A 422 27.22 1.85 4.19
CA GLN A 422 27.15 0.40 4.19
C GLN A 422 26.53 -0.07 2.88
N GLY A 423 26.41 -1.38 2.69
CA GLY A 423 25.66 -1.90 1.56
C GLY A 423 25.60 -3.41 1.54
N PHE A 424 24.65 -3.92 0.77
CA PHE A 424 24.40 -5.35 0.58
C PHE A 424 24.17 -5.64 -0.90
N GLU A 425 24.31 -6.89 -1.29
CA GLU A 425 24.00 -7.34 -2.66
C GLU A 425 22.55 -7.82 -2.74
N ALA A 426 21.83 -7.35 -3.76
CA ALA A 426 20.47 -7.83 -4.06
C ALA A 426 20.47 -8.52 -5.43
N GLY A 427 20.82 -9.81 -5.39
CA GLY A 427 20.95 -10.69 -6.54
C GLY A 427 22.37 -10.77 -7.11
N PRO A 428 22.62 -11.69 -8.06
CA PRO A 428 23.95 -11.97 -8.58
C PRO A 428 24.36 -11.04 -9.74
N ALA A 429 23.42 -10.25 -10.28
CA ALA A 429 23.63 -9.48 -11.50
C ALA A 429 23.17 -8.02 -11.37
N ALA A 430 23.80 -7.16 -12.17
CA ALA A 430 23.47 -5.74 -12.24
C ALA A 430 22.12 -5.51 -12.96
N PRO A 431 21.23 -4.63 -12.44
CA PRO A 431 19.91 -4.40 -13.03
C PRO A 431 19.92 -3.98 -14.51
N ARG A 432 20.97 -3.29 -14.98
CA ARG A 432 21.10 -2.89 -16.39
C ARG A 432 21.01 -4.07 -17.35
N GLN A 433 21.44 -5.26 -16.95
CA GLN A 433 21.45 -6.44 -17.81
C GLN A 433 20.03 -6.87 -18.23
N ALA A 434 18.98 -6.39 -17.54
CA ALA A 434 17.59 -6.60 -17.94
C ALA A 434 17.14 -5.73 -19.13
N GLY A 435 17.85 -4.63 -19.44
CA GLY A 435 17.66 -3.78 -20.62
C GLY A 435 16.42 -2.86 -20.61
N ASP A 436 15.30 -3.28 -20.04
CA ASP A 436 14.04 -2.53 -20.03
C ASP A 436 13.56 -2.26 -18.59
N LEU A 437 13.90 -1.07 -18.06
CA LEU A 437 13.54 -0.65 -16.71
C LEU A 437 12.41 0.40 -16.74
N PRO A 438 11.41 0.30 -15.86
CA PRO A 438 10.32 1.25 -15.73
C PRO A 438 10.78 2.51 -14.98
N LEU A 439 9.93 3.54 -14.96
CA LEU A 439 10.10 4.68 -14.06
C LEU A 439 9.73 4.31 -12.61
N ALA A 440 8.81 3.36 -12.44
CA ALA A 440 8.47 2.79 -11.14
C ALA A 440 9.72 2.24 -10.44
N GLN A 441 9.75 2.35 -9.11
CA GLN A 441 10.92 1.98 -8.34
C GLN A 441 11.05 0.47 -8.10
N GLY A 442 12.26 -0.05 -8.27
CA GLY A 442 12.64 -1.38 -7.82
C GLY A 442 13.00 -1.45 -6.34
N LEU A 443 12.96 -0.32 -5.62
CA LEU A 443 13.16 -0.21 -4.18
C LEU A 443 11.86 0.21 -3.50
N SER A 444 11.33 -0.63 -2.61
CA SER A 444 10.18 -0.28 -1.77
C SER A 444 10.53 -0.42 -0.30
N VAL A 445 10.13 0.54 0.51
CA VAL A 445 10.25 0.44 1.98
C VAL A 445 9.18 -0.54 2.46
N SER A 446 9.54 -1.37 3.44
CA SER A 446 8.63 -2.30 4.11
C SER A 446 7.80 -1.57 5.18
N ARG A 447 6.79 -2.25 5.70
CA ARG A 447 5.90 -1.79 6.79
C ARG A 447 6.65 -1.26 8.02
N ASP A 448 7.74 -1.92 8.42
CA ASP A 448 8.45 -1.64 9.67
C ASP A 448 9.40 -0.42 9.59
N ASP A 449 9.49 0.23 8.42
CA ASP A 449 10.28 1.47 8.19
C ASP A 449 11.77 1.35 8.58
N ASN A 450 12.28 0.12 8.60
CA ASN A 450 13.67 -0.28 8.85
C ASN A 450 14.09 -1.46 7.96
N SER A 451 13.37 -1.66 6.86
CA SER A 451 13.61 -2.74 5.92
C SER A 451 13.11 -2.36 4.52
N VAL A 452 13.70 -2.96 3.50
CA VAL A 452 13.42 -2.67 2.10
C VAL A 452 13.28 -3.94 1.28
N PHE A 453 12.41 -3.87 0.26
CA PHE A 453 12.31 -4.81 -0.83
C PHE A 453 13.07 -4.27 -2.05
N VAL A 454 13.89 -5.11 -2.67
CA VAL A 454 14.74 -4.76 -3.80
C VAL A 454 14.51 -5.73 -4.95
N VAL A 455 13.92 -5.25 -6.04
CA VAL A 455 13.72 -6.03 -7.26
C VAL A 455 15.04 -6.15 -8.02
N ASN A 456 15.39 -7.37 -8.39
CA ASN A 456 16.38 -7.64 -9.42
C ASN A 456 15.69 -8.28 -10.64
N PRO A 457 15.51 -7.53 -11.74
CA PRO A 457 14.80 -8.04 -12.91
C PRO A 457 15.56 -9.12 -13.69
N VAL A 458 16.86 -9.31 -13.42
CA VAL A 458 17.72 -10.27 -14.14
C VAL A 458 17.45 -11.70 -13.66
N ASP A 459 17.38 -11.90 -12.35
CA ASP A 459 17.05 -13.19 -11.73
C ASP A 459 15.56 -13.29 -11.33
N ASN A 460 14.80 -12.23 -11.61
CA ASN A 460 13.37 -12.12 -11.34
C ASN A 460 12.99 -12.32 -9.86
N THR A 461 13.88 -11.88 -8.96
CA THR A 461 13.71 -12.01 -7.51
C THR A 461 13.60 -10.65 -6.86
N THR A 462 12.66 -10.53 -5.91
CA THR A 462 12.56 -9.40 -5.00
C THR A 462 13.22 -9.78 -3.68
N TYR A 463 14.28 -9.08 -3.29
CA TYR A 463 15.05 -9.36 -2.09
C TYR A 463 14.53 -8.53 -0.92
N PHE A 464 14.28 -9.15 0.23
CA PHE A 464 13.97 -8.45 1.47
C PHE A 464 15.21 -8.30 2.34
N TYR A 465 15.51 -7.07 2.71
CA TYR A 465 16.63 -6.73 3.56
C TYR A 465 16.15 -5.93 4.77
N ALA A 466 16.52 -6.37 5.97
CA ALA A 466 16.30 -5.63 7.20
C ALA A 466 17.60 -4.98 7.68
N GLU A 467 17.51 -3.74 8.16
CA GLU A 467 18.65 -2.99 8.70
C GLU A 467 19.36 -3.78 9.82
N GLY A 468 20.70 -3.75 9.79
CA GLY A 468 21.54 -4.50 10.73
C GLY A 468 21.93 -5.90 10.26
N MET A 469 21.35 -6.39 9.17
CA MET A 469 21.76 -7.66 8.55
C MET A 469 22.92 -7.47 7.57
N ASN A 470 23.74 -8.50 7.39
CA ASN A 470 24.87 -8.48 6.44
C ASN A 470 24.45 -8.79 5.00
N ALA A 471 23.28 -9.41 4.80
CA ALA A 471 22.75 -9.84 3.50
C ALA A 471 21.21 -9.85 3.54
N PRO A 472 20.53 -9.89 2.38
CA PRO A 472 19.09 -10.09 2.34
C PRO A 472 18.64 -11.34 3.13
N MET A 473 17.54 -11.22 3.86
CA MET A 473 17.01 -12.29 4.70
C MET A 473 16.18 -13.30 3.90
N SER A 474 15.51 -12.84 2.84
CA SER A 474 14.67 -13.67 1.99
C SER A 474 14.60 -13.11 0.56
N GLY A 475 14.18 -13.97 -0.37
CA GLY A 475 13.94 -13.62 -1.77
C GLY A 475 12.59 -14.14 -2.23
N TYR A 476 11.87 -13.32 -2.98
CA TYR A 476 10.54 -13.58 -3.50
C TYR A 476 10.57 -13.63 -5.02
N ASN A 477 10.44 -14.82 -5.59
CA ASN A 477 10.50 -15.03 -7.03
C ASN A 477 9.13 -14.75 -7.67
N ASN A 478 9.11 -13.92 -8.71
CA ASN A 478 7.88 -13.56 -9.43
C ASN A 478 7.57 -14.56 -10.55
N ARG A 479 6.99 -15.71 -10.21
CA ARG A 479 6.81 -16.82 -11.17
C ARG A 479 5.91 -16.45 -12.36
N GLY A 480 6.34 -16.85 -13.56
CA GLY A 480 5.59 -16.71 -14.81
C GLY A 480 5.71 -15.33 -15.49
N HIS A 481 6.29 -14.34 -14.81
CA HIS A 481 6.42 -12.96 -15.27
C HIS A 481 7.79 -12.41 -14.92
N GLN A 482 8.19 -11.30 -15.54
CA GLN A 482 9.44 -10.62 -15.18
C GLN A 482 9.10 -9.35 -14.39
N ALA A 483 9.39 -9.35 -13.08
CA ALA A 483 9.21 -8.19 -12.21
C ALA A 483 10.23 -7.11 -12.55
N ARG A 484 9.78 -5.86 -12.60
CA ARG A 484 10.65 -4.70 -12.85
C ARG A 484 10.62 -3.66 -11.72
N ALA A 485 9.50 -3.57 -11.00
CA ALA A 485 9.35 -2.69 -9.85
C ALA A 485 8.48 -3.35 -8.76
N ALA A 486 8.60 -2.87 -7.52
CA ALA A 486 7.83 -3.36 -6.38
C ALA A 486 7.23 -2.21 -5.58
N LEU A 487 6.03 -2.43 -5.08
CA LEU A 487 5.32 -1.56 -4.17
C LEU A 487 4.77 -2.40 -3.02
N VAL A 488 4.97 -1.93 -1.79
CA VAL A 488 4.32 -2.49 -0.61
C VAL A 488 2.94 -1.85 -0.45
N VAL A 489 1.91 -2.68 -0.34
CA VAL A 489 0.56 -2.30 0.06
C VAL A 489 0.37 -2.74 1.50
N ASP A 490 0.33 -1.79 2.43
CA ASP A 490 0.19 -2.07 3.85
C ASP A 490 -1.29 -2.09 4.27
N ARG A 491 -1.79 -3.28 4.61
CA ARG A 491 -3.15 -3.47 5.15
C ARG A 491 -3.14 -3.70 6.66
N SER A 492 -1.98 -3.58 7.28
CA SER A 492 -1.82 -3.82 8.70
C SER A 492 -2.39 -2.69 9.56
N LEU A 493 -2.45 -2.94 10.86
CA LEU A 493 -2.65 -1.91 11.85
C LEU A 493 -1.52 -0.88 11.79
N ARG A 494 -1.91 0.37 11.56
CA ARG A 494 -1.00 1.51 11.54
C ARG A 494 -1.49 2.61 12.47
N GLU A 495 -0.56 3.43 12.95
CA GLU A 495 -0.91 4.59 13.76
C GLU A 495 -1.59 5.65 12.88
N VAL A 496 -2.89 5.88 13.12
CA VAL A 496 -3.72 6.86 12.37
C VAL A 496 -3.83 8.19 13.10
N ALA A 497 -3.54 8.22 14.39
CA ALA A 497 -3.41 9.40 15.23
C ALA A 497 -2.52 9.02 16.43
N PRO A 498 -1.95 9.98 17.18
CA PRO A 498 -1.10 9.67 18.33
C PRO A 498 -1.74 8.64 19.28
N GLY A 499 -1.13 7.45 19.38
CA GLY A 499 -1.59 6.33 20.19
C GLY A 499 -2.83 5.60 19.69
N VAL A 500 -3.36 5.93 18.51
CA VAL A 500 -4.52 5.25 17.89
C VAL A 500 -4.05 4.46 16.69
N TYR A 501 -4.18 3.15 16.79
CA TYR A 501 -3.80 2.19 15.76
C TYR A 501 -5.05 1.65 15.09
N GLY A 502 -5.11 1.63 13.77
CA GLY A 502 -6.28 1.11 13.10
C GLY A 502 -6.03 0.58 11.71
N SER A 503 -6.97 -0.23 11.24
CA SER A 503 -7.04 -0.76 9.88
C SER A 503 -8.51 -0.84 9.45
N THR A 504 -8.75 -0.73 8.15
CA THR A 504 -10.07 -0.97 7.55
C THR A 504 -10.12 -2.39 7.03
N VAL A 505 -11.15 -3.14 7.44
CA VAL A 505 -11.37 -4.51 6.98
C VAL A 505 -12.79 -4.70 6.49
N LYS A 506 -12.98 -5.59 5.51
CA LYS A 506 -14.31 -6.06 5.10
C LYS A 506 -14.68 -7.27 5.95
N LEU A 507 -15.83 -7.22 6.61
CA LEU A 507 -16.29 -8.30 7.48
C LEU A 507 -16.89 -9.43 6.63
N PRO A 508 -16.30 -10.64 6.62
CA PRO A 508 -16.65 -11.67 5.64
C PRO A 508 -17.89 -12.50 6.02
N ALA A 509 -18.29 -12.50 7.29
CA ALA A 509 -19.42 -13.27 7.79
C ALA A 509 -20.08 -12.55 8.97
N ALA A 510 -21.36 -12.84 9.21
CA ALA A 510 -22.06 -12.48 10.42
C ALA A 510 -21.66 -13.37 11.61
N GLY A 511 -21.93 -12.90 12.82
CA GLY A 511 -21.70 -13.65 14.07
C GLY A 511 -20.78 -12.93 15.04
N LYS A 512 -20.43 -13.64 16.12
CA LYS A 512 -19.53 -13.14 17.15
C LYS A 512 -18.09 -13.46 16.80
N PHE A 513 -17.23 -12.47 16.90
CA PHE A 513 -15.80 -12.58 16.60
C PHE A 513 -14.95 -12.29 17.83
N ASP A 514 -13.87 -13.05 17.96
CA ASP A 514 -12.75 -12.70 18.83
C ASP A 514 -11.79 -11.80 18.07
N VAL A 515 -11.36 -10.72 18.73
CA VAL A 515 -10.31 -9.83 18.21
C VAL A 515 -9.08 -9.99 19.09
N ALA A 516 -8.17 -10.86 18.66
CA ALA A 516 -6.91 -11.09 19.34
C ALA A 516 -5.99 -9.89 19.14
N PHE A 517 -5.47 -9.34 20.23
CA PHE A 517 -4.56 -8.21 20.28
C PHE A 517 -3.24 -8.63 20.92
N LEU A 518 -2.13 -8.16 20.35
CA LEU A 518 -0.77 -8.35 20.81
C LEU A 518 -0.05 -6.99 20.86
N LEU A 519 0.60 -6.69 21.98
CA LEU A 519 1.62 -5.67 22.09
C LEU A 519 2.91 -6.34 22.56
N ASN A 520 4.04 -6.05 21.92
CA ASN A 520 5.31 -6.70 22.26
C ASN A 520 5.99 -6.07 23.49
N GLN A 521 5.81 -4.77 23.69
CA GLN A 521 6.46 -4.01 24.76
C GLN A 521 5.47 -3.01 25.37
N PRO A 522 5.01 -3.17 26.63
CA PRO A 522 5.09 -4.41 27.40
C PRO A 522 4.34 -5.56 26.70
N GLN A 523 4.67 -6.80 27.04
CA GLN A 523 4.10 -7.97 26.39
C GLN A 523 2.64 -8.20 26.83
N ILE A 524 1.70 -7.64 26.09
CA ILE A 524 0.26 -7.75 26.36
C ILE A 524 -0.38 -8.62 25.28
N ILE A 525 -1.08 -9.67 25.69
CA ILE A 525 -1.96 -10.46 24.82
C ILE A 525 -3.35 -10.47 25.43
N HIS A 526 -4.36 -10.13 24.63
CA HIS A 526 -5.76 -10.12 25.05
C HIS A 526 -6.70 -10.33 23.87
N CYS A 527 -7.86 -10.94 24.11
CA CYS A 527 -8.90 -11.11 23.08
C CYS A 527 -10.12 -10.26 23.43
N PHE A 528 -10.33 -9.20 22.67
CA PHE A 528 -11.58 -8.45 22.68
C PHE A 528 -12.66 -9.21 21.92
N SER A 529 -13.88 -8.67 21.86
CA SER A 529 -14.97 -9.27 21.09
C SER A 529 -15.74 -8.21 20.33
N THR A 530 -16.30 -8.60 19.19
CA THR A 530 -17.23 -7.77 18.44
C THR A 530 -18.30 -8.65 17.79
N ASP A 531 -19.50 -8.09 17.62
CA ASP A 531 -20.63 -8.76 17.00
C ASP A 531 -20.90 -8.13 15.63
N VAL A 532 -21.07 -8.99 14.63
CA VAL A 532 -21.38 -8.59 13.25
C VAL A 532 -22.77 -9.08 12.93
N ALA A 533 -23.68 -8.15 12.68
CA ALA A 533 -25.05 -8.46 12.28
C ALA A 533 -25.08 -9.10 10.90
N GLU A 534 -26.07 -9.97 10.68
CA GLU A 534 -26.40 -10.42 9.35
C GLU A 534 -26.76 -9.22 8.48
N ALA A 535 -26.26 -9.19 7.24
CA ALA A 535 -26.74 -8.21 6.28
C ALA A 535 -28.25 -8.41 6.12
N PRO A 536 -29.09 -7.37 6.26
CA PRO A 536 -30.54 -7.50 6.18
C PRO A 536 -30.85 -8.12 4.84
N ASN A 537 -31.36 -9.36 4.86
CA ASN A 537 -31.60 -10.26 3.73
C ASN A 537 -31.64 -9.48 2.41
N THR A 538 -30.47 -9.19 1.84
CA THR A 538 -30.34 -8.34 0.65
C THR A 538 -30.74 -9.28 -0.46
N GLY A 539 -32.07 -9.32 -0.65
CA GLY A 539 -32.78 -10.54 -1.00
C GLY A 539 -32.20 -11.21 -2.23
N LYS A 540 -32.17 -12.54 -2.22
CA LYS A 540 -31.77 -13.41 -3.35
C LYS A 540 -30.61 -12.81 -4.14
N ARG A 541 -29.36 -13.24 -3.86
CA ARG A 541 -28.16 -12.96 -4.69
C ARG A 541 -28.57 -12.53 -6.11
N LYS A 542 -28.50 -11.23 -6.40
CA LYS A 542 -28.97 -10.70 -7.70
C LYS A 542 -27.95 -11.07 -8.75
N GLY A 543 -28.31 -12.06 -9.55
CA GLY A 543 -27.46 -12.69 -10.56
C GLY A 543 -27.36 -14.19 -10.29
N ALA A 544 -27.20 -14.98 -11.34
CA ALA A 544 -27.00 -16.41 -11.18
C ALA A 544 -25.74 -16.68 -10.33
N HIS A 545 -25.79 -17.69 -9.47
CA HIS A 545 -24.67 -18.09 -8.63
C HIS A 545 -24.50 -19.60 -8.59
N ALA A 546 -23.31 -20.03 -8.18
CA ALA A 546 -22.90 -21.41 -8.06
C ALA A 546 -22.92 -21.84 -6.58
N GLU A 547 -23.60 -22.94 -6.28
CA GLU A 547 -23.60 -23.58 -4.96
C GLU A 547 -22.84 -24.89 -5.04
N PHE A 548 -21.65 -24.93 -4.43
CA PHE A 548 -20.86 -26.15 -4.36
C PHE A 548 -21.44 -27.13 -3.34
N ILE A 549 -21.59 -28.39 -3.73
CA ILE A 549 -22.23 -29.42 -2.92
C ILE A 549 -21.16 -30.40 -2.42
N GLY A 550 -21.07 -30.59 -1.10
CA GLY A 550 -20.24 -31.63 -0.47
C GLY A 550 -18.74 -31.36 -0.49
N LEU A 551 -18.31 -30.09 -0.40
CA LEU A 551 -16.90 -29.67 -0.33
C LEU A 551 -16.50 -29.09 1.04
N ASP A 552 -17.35 -29.27 2.04
CA ASP A 552 -17.21 -28.76 3.41
C ASP A 552 -16.26 -29.59 4.29
N GLN A 553 -15.88 -30.80 3.85
CA GLN A 553 -14.96 -31.67 4.58
C GLN A 553 -13.60 -31.84 3.88
N PRO A 554 -12.49 -31.95 4.65
CA PRO A 554 -11.18 -32.28 4.08
C PRO A 554 -11.18 -33.65 3.41
N MET A 555 -10.50 -33.75 2.26
CA MET A 555 -10.42 -34.96 1.44
C MET A 555 -9.01 -35.56 1.49
N SER A 556 -8.86 -36.86 1.25
CA SER A 556 -7.53 -37.49 1.16
C SER A 556 -6.94 -37.34 -0.25
N GLN A 557 -5.63 -37.13 -0.34
CA GLN A 557 -4.86 -37.13 -1.59
C GLN A 557 -5.15 -38.38 -2.43
N HIS A 558 -5.21 -38.24 -3.76
CA HIS A 558 -5.55 -39.31 -4.71
C HIS A 558 -7.00 -39.82 -4.65
N SER A 559 -7.88 -39.21 -3.86
CA SER A 559 -9.30 -39.54 -3.90
C SER A 559 -9.91 -39.02 -5.21
N ALA A 560 -10.59 -39.89 -5.95
CA ALA A 560 -11.40 -39.48 -7.09
C ALA A 560 -12.67 -38.80 -6.58
N ILE A 561 -12.90 -37.55 -6.95
CA ILE A 561 -14.06 -36.78 -6.49
C ILE A 561 -14.82 -36.22 -7.68
N ASN A 562 -16.14 -36.19 -7.55
CA ASN A 562 -17.00 -35.46 -8.48
C ASN A 562 -17.34 -34.13 -7.83
N ALA A 563 -16.74 -33.04 -8.30
CA ALA A 563 -17.18 -31.71 -7.90
C ALA A 563 -18.59 -31.50 -8.42
N ARG A 564 -19.53 -31.27 -7.52
CA ARG A 564 -20.93 -30.98 -7.84
C ARG A 564 -21.23 -29.53 -7.55
N VAL A 565 -21.88 -28.87 -8.49
CA VAL A 565 -22.25 -27.47 -8.37
C VAL A 565 -23.67 -27.27 -8.87
N ARG A 566 -24.52 -26.65 -8.06
CA ARG A 566 -25.85 -26.22 -8.49
C ARG A 566 -25.79 -24.79 -8.99
N ILE A 567 -26.28 -24.53 -10.19
CA ILE A 567 -26.41 -23.15 -10.67
C ILE A 567 -27.82 -22.66 -10.34
N VAL A 568 -27.91 -21.61 -9.53
CA VAL A 568 -29.18 -21.01 -9.11
C VAL A 568 -29.32 -19.67 -9.81
N GLY A 569 -30.45 -19.46 -10.48
CA GLY A 569 -30.76 -18.20 -11.15
C GLY A 569 -31.27 -17.13 -10.19
N ASP A 570 -31.41 -15.91 -10.70
CA ASP A 570 -31.92 -14.73 -9.98
C ASP A 570 -33.30 -14.94 -9.34
N ASP A 571 -34.10 -15.87 -9.89
CA ASP A 571 -35.41 -16.24 -9.37
C ASP A 571 -35.35 -17.24 -8.20
N GLY A 572 -34.15 -17.73 -7.86
CA GLY A 572 -33.89 -18.76 -6.86
C GLY A 572 -34.13 -20.18 -7.38
N LYS A 573 -34.39 -20.35 -8.69
CA LYS A 573 -34.59 -21.68 -9.28
C LYS A 573 -33.29 -22.20 -9.91
N PRO A 574 -33.08 -23.53 -9.94
CA PRO A 574 -31.94 -24.10 -10.64
C PRO A 574 -31.99 -23.76 -12.13
N ARG A 575 -30.85 -23.36 -12.69
CA ARG A 575 -30.67 -23.19 -14.13
C ARG A 575 -30.34 -24.55 -14.75
N LEU A 576 -31.07 -24.89 -15.80
CA LEU A 576 -30.97 -26.14 -16.54
C LEU A 576 -30.42 -25.85 -17.95
N GLY A 577 -29.78 -26.83 -18.56
CA GLY A 577 -29.31 -26.81 -19.95
C GLY A 577 -28.09 -25.92 -20.24
N LEU A 578 -27.31 -25.53 -19.23
CA LEU A 578 -26.08 -24.74 -19.43
C LEU A 578 -24.95 -25.62 -19.98
N ASN A 579 -24.65 -25.45 -21.27
CA ASN A 579 -23.63 -26.24 -21.98
C ASN A 579 -22.22 -25.61 -21.96
N ASP A 580 -22.11 -24.36 -21.49
CA ASP A 580 -20.88 -23.56 -21.47
C ASP A 580 -20.24 -23.46 -20.08
N LEU A 581 -20.72 -24.26 -19.12
CA LEU A 581 -20.18 -24.31 -17.77
C LEU A 581 -18.81 -24.99 -17.77
N SER A 582 -17.85 -24.30 -17.18
CA SER A 582 -16.50 -24.80 -16.96
C SER A 582 -16.11 -24.67 -15.49
N LEU A 583 -15.41 -25.68 -15.00
CA LEU A 583 -14.78 -25.71 -13.68
C LEU A 583 -13.27 -25.54 -13.88
N ARG A 584 -12.74 -24.39 -13.46
CA ARG A 584 -11.31 -24.14 -13.37
C ARG A 584 -10.84 -24.48 -11.97
N TYR A 585 -9.83 -25.34 -11.85
CA TYR A 585 -9.28 -25.70 -10.55
C TYR A 585 -7.75 -25.77 -10.53
N PHE A 586 -7.17 -25.42 -9.40
CA PHE A 586 -5.72 -25.41 -9.19
C PHE A 586 -5.37 -25.56 -7.71
N LEU A 587 -4.28 -26.29 -7.43
CA LEU A 587 -3.59 -26.30 -6.15
C LEU A 587 -2.94 -24.94 -5.92
N ALA A 588 -3.22 -24.35 -4.77
CA ALA A 588 -2.56 -23.16 -4.25
C ALA A 588 -1.18 -23.51 -3.67
N PRO A 589 -0.18 -22.62 -3.79
CA PRO A 589 -0.27 -21.29 -4.39
C PRO A 589 0.07 -21.27 -5.89
N SER A 590 0.62 -22.34 -6.47
CA SER A 590 1.14 -22.28 -7.84
C SER A 590 1.12 -23.62 -8.56
N SER A 591 -0.06 -24.09 -8.95
CA SER A 591 -0.18 -25.09 -10.01
C SER A 591 -0.83 -24.49 -11.25
N MET A 592 -0.49 -25.07 -12.40
CA MET A 592 -1.14 -24.70 -13.65
C MET A 592 -2.64 -25.01 -13.55
N PRO A 593 -3.51 -24.03 -13.80
CA PRO A 593 -4.94 -24.23 -13.70
C PRO A 593 -5.43 -25.22 -14.75
N ARG A 594 -6.29 -26.12 -14.30
CA ARG A 594 -6.93 -27.13 -15.14
C ARG A 594 -8.39 -26.72 -15.33
N ASN A 595 -8.86 -26.79 -16.57
CA ASN A 595 -10.25 -26.50 -16.90
C ASN A 595 -10.96 -27.80 -17.27
N LEU A 596 -12.13 -28.02 -16.71
CA LEU A 596 -13.00 -29.14 -17.01
C LEU A 596 -14.36 -28.61 -17.44
N GLN A 597 -15.00 -29.30 -18.38
CA GLN A 597 -16.39 -29.03 -18.70
C GLN A 597 -17.28 -29.67 -17.64
N LEU A 598 -18.27 -28.92 -17.17
CA LEU A 598 -19.26 -29.39 -16.21
C LEU A 598 -20.45 -30.00 -16.98
N GLN A 599 -20.87 -31.19 -16.57
CA GLN A 599 -22.00 -31.90 -17.19
C GLN A 599 -23.21 -31.91 -16.26
N GLU A 600 -24.38 -31.60 -16.78
CA GLU A 600 -25.62 -31.63 -15.99
C GLU A 600 -26.00 -33.06 -15.60
N VAL A 601 -26.32 -33.26 -14.32
CA VAL A 601 -26.76 -34.55 -13.77
C VAL A 601 -28.19 -34.54 -13.23
N GLY A 602 -28.86 -33.40 -13.31
CA GLY A 602 -30.25 -33.23 -12.91
C GLY A 602 -30.43 -32.11 -11.88
N GLU A 603 -31.64 -31.55 -11.84
CA GLU A 603 -32.04 -30.48 -10.90
C GLU A 603 -31.10 -29.25 -10.89
N GLY A 604 -30.51 -28.93 -12.05
CA GLY A 604 -29.55 -27.84 -12.21
C GLY A 604 -28.23 -28.05 -11.47
N VAL A 605 -27.96 -29.31 -11.07
CA VAL A 605 -26.67 -29.75 -10.57
C VAL A 605 -25.82 -30.20 -11.74
N TYR A 606 -24.61 -29.66 -11.81
CA TYR A 606 -23.58 -29.98 -12.77
C TYR A 606 -22.41 -30.64 -12.06
N GLN A 607 -21.73 -31.56 -12.74
CA GLN A 607 -20.60 -32.28 -12.16
C GLN A 607 -19.40 -32.36 -13.11
N ALA A 608 -18.21 -32.44 -12.52
CA ALA A 608 -16.97 -32.80 -13.20
C ALA A 608 -16.09 -33.65 -12.27
N ALA A 609 -15.42 -34.65 -12.86
CA ALA A 609 -14.48 -35.49 -12.14
C ALA A 609 -13.15 -34.76 -11.95
N LEU A 610 -12.74 -34.54 -10.70
CA LEU A 610 -11.48 -33.91 -10.34
C LEU A 610 -10.41 -34.95 -10.03
N THR A 611 -9.20 -34.65 -10.49
CA THR A 611 -7.98 -35.35 -10.06
C THR A 611 -7.15 -34.42 -9.20
N LEU A 612 -6.96 -34.79 -7.93
CA LEU A 612 -6.24 -34.04 -6.91
C LEU A 612 -5.01 -34.84 -6.45
N PRO A 613 -3.92 -34.84 -7.24
CA PRO A 613 -2.75 -35.70 -6.99
C PRO A 613 -1.90 -35.22 -5.81
N GLU A 614 -2.12 -34.01 -5.31
CA GLU A 614 -1.26 -33.35 -4.33
C GLU A 614 -2.10 -32.86 -3.14
N ALA A 615 -1.54 -33.00 -1.94
CA ALA A 615 -2.13 -32.44 -0.74
C ALA A 615 -1.97 -30.91 -0.72
N GLY A 616 -2.97 -30.22 -0.18
CA GLY A 616 -3.00 -28.76 -0.08
C GLY A 616 -4.39 -28.17 -0.33
N ALA A 617 -4.45 -26.85 -0.48
CA ALA A 617 -5.70 -26.14 -0.76
C ALA A 617 -5.90 -26.03 -2.27
N TRP A 618 -7.00 -26.57 -2.77
CA TRP A 618 -7.39 -26.50 -4.16
C TRP A 618 -8.50 -25.46 -4.32
N TYR A 619 -8.28 -24.45 -5.17
CA TYR A 619 -9.31 -23.50 -5.54
C TYR A 619 -10.11 -24.03 -6.72
N LEU A 620 -11.43 -23.84 -6.67
CA LEU A 620 -12.39 -24.25 -7.69
C LEU A 620 -13.19 -23.01 -8.08
N HIS A 621 -13.18 -22.66 -9.36
CA HIS A 621 -13.90 -21.53 -9.93
C HIS A 621 -14.86 -22.04 -11.00
N VAL A 622 -16.12 -21.62 -10.95
CA VAL A 622 -17.09 -21.95 -11.98
C VAL A 622 -17.32 -20.74 -12.87
N GLN A 623 -17.24 -20.98 -14.17
CA GLN A 623 -17.40 -19.94 -15.18
C GLN A 623 -18.45 -20.37 -16.20
N SER A 624 -19.28 -19.43 -16.62
CA SER A 624 -20.20 -19.57 -17.75
C SER A 624 -20.17 -18.27 -18.55
N PRO A 625 -19.65 -18.28 -19.79
CA PRO A 625 -19.67 -17.12 -20.67
C PRO A 625 -21.07 -16.49 -20.84
N SER A 626 -22.12 -17.31 -20.92
CA SER A 626 -23.51 -16.87 -21.08
C SER A 626 -24.10 -16.19 -19.85
N LEU A 627 -23.52 -16.40 -18.65
CA LEU A 627 -23.92 -15.73 -17.41
C LEU A 627 -23.10 -14.46 -17.11
N GLY A 628 -22.13 -14.14 -17.96
CA GLY A 628 -21.36 -12.89 -17.91
C GLY A 628 -20.28 -12.83 -16.83
N ARG A 629 -19.54 -11.71 -16.81
CA ARG A 629 -18.32 -11.55 -15.98
C ARG A 629 -18.58 -11.58 -14.46
N LYS A 630 -19.71 -11.01 -14.01
CA LYS A 630 -20.06 -10.97 -12.58
C LYS A 630 -20.21 -12.37 -11.98
N PHE A 631 -20.71 -13.33 -12.77
CA PHE A 631 -20.79 -14.73 -12.39
C PHE A 631 -19.39 -15.33 -12.13
N ALA A 632 -18.36 -14.96 -12.90
CA ALA A 632 -17.02 -15.54 -12.75
C ALA A 632 -16.27 -15.07 -11.49
N GLU A 633 -16.52 -13.83 -11.04
CA GLU A 633 -15.80 -13.20 -9.92
C GLU A 633 -16.33 -13.69 -8.55
N GLU A 634 -17.61 -14.04 -8.46
CA GLU A 634 -18.28 -14.38 -7.19
C GLU A 634 -18.49 -15.90 -6.99
N ASN A 635 -18.15 -16.75 -7.97
CA ASN A 635 -18.44 -18.20 -7.95
C ASN A 635 -17.19 -19.06 -7.82
N TYR A 636 -16.57 -19.01 -6.64
CA TYR A 636 -15.45 -19.88 -6.29
C TYR A 636 -15.62 -20.51 -4.91
N THR A 637 -14.88 -21.58 -4.67
CA THR A 637 -14.71 -22.19 -3.35
C THR A 637 -13.31 -22.77 -3.21
N SER A 638 -12.95 -23.20 -2.01
CA SER A 638 -11.73 -23.95 -1.75
C SER A 638 -12.04 -25.32 -1.20
N LEU A 639 -11.19 -26.29 -1.54
CA LEU A 639 -11.24 -27.65 -1.05
C LEU A 639 -9.90 -28.00 -0.39
N ARG A 640 -9.94 -28.57 0.81
CA ARG A 640 -8.74 -29.02 1.52
C ARG A 640 -8.44 -30.48 1.19
N VAL A 641 -7.22 -30.76 0.73
CA VAL A 641 -6.71 -32.12 0.50
C VAL A 641 -5.61 -32.42 1.51
N LEU A 642 -5.79 -33.45 2.33
CA LEU A 642 -4.84 -33.95 3.31
C LEU A 642 -3.90 -34.97 2.67
N PRO A 643 -2.63 -35.05 3.10
CA PRO A 643 -1.72 -36.12 2.71
C PRO A 643 -2.34 -37.49 3.02
N ALA A 644 -2.08 -38.48 2.17
CA ALA A 644 -2.44 -39.86 2.50
C ALA A 644 -1.77 -40.26 3.83
N ALA A 645 -2.53 -40.86 4.74
CA ALA A 645 -1.97 -41.35 6.01
C ALA A 645 -0.79 -42.28 5.69
N ALA A 646 0.38 -41.99 6.26
CA ALA A 646 1.52 -42.89 6.15
C ALA A 646 1.11 -44.25 6.74
N THR A 647 0.96 -45.26 5.89
CA THR A 647 0.93 -46.65 6.34
C THR A 647 2.22 -46.89 7.11
N ASN A 648 2.09 -47.19 8.41
CA ASN A 648 3.18 -47.50 9.33
C ASN A 648 4.30 -48.31 8.65
N ALA A 649 5.40 -47.63 8.32
CA ALA A 649 6.66 -48.31 8.08
C ALA A 649 7.29 -48.57 9.45
N SER A 650 7.68 -49.83 9.65
CA SER A 650 8.22 -50.38 10.88
C SER A 650 9.33 -49.51 11.50
N GLN A 651 9.33 -49.50 12.84
CA GLN A 651 10.49 -49.14 13.65
C GLN A 651 11.76 -49.81 13.11
N THR A 652 12.65 -49.04 12.49
CA THR A 652 14.12 -49.16 12.51
C THR A 652 14.69 -48.22 11.45
N ASP A 653 15.06 -47.00 11.86
CA ASP A 653 16.45 -46.54 11.70
C ASP A 653 16.57 -45.10 12.21
N VAL A 654 17.25 -44.98 13.36
CA VAL A 654 17.79 -43.72 13.83
C VAL A 654 18.99 -43.40 12.95
N ARG A 655 18.89 -42.37 12.11
CA ARG A 655 20.07 -41.68 11.58
C ARG A 655 20.05 -40.22 12.00
N ASN A 656 20.85 -39.96 13.03
CA ASN A 656 21.36 -38.63 13.37
C ASN A 656 22.05 -38.02 12.15
N VAL A 657 21.75 -36.77 11.83
CA VAL A 657 22.69 -35.86 11.15
C VAL A 657 22.57 -34.47 11.75
N ARG A 658 23.75 -33.91 12.00
CA ARG A 658 24.10 -32.59 12.53
C ARG A 658 23.61 -31.43 11.66
#